data_AF-A0A936LIH8-F1
#
_entry.id   AF-A0A936LIH8-F1
#
_cell.length_a   1.000
_cell.length_b   1.000
_cell.length_c   1.000
_cell.angle_alpha   90.00
_cell.angle_beta   90.00
_cell.angle_gamma   90.00
#
_symmetry.space_group_name_H-M   'P 1'
#
loop_
_entity.id
_entity.type
_entity.pdbx_description
1 polymer ?
#
loop_
_entity_poly.entity_id
_entity_poly.type
_entity_poly.pdbx_seq_one_letter_code
_entity_poly.pdbx_strand_id
1 'polypeptide(L)'
;MKSSLLRSSVLLLAALAFCAGNLAAQQLVVSSLDASKFPTITAKVYLLDAAGKPLRDVSTRTIQVRENGTERRVTAIDCPPPVPVDALSSVLTIDVSGSMANTPDGRAGTPNMELAKSAAKAWIQGLPEGRSECAVTTFDQYGQIIRDFTRDRADLLSAIESLRPQGGTEYDAGLRNPPAGGLVVAEKGKHRRVVIFLTDGLGGGDEKKIIALAQQNNVAIFCVTLGMPAPDILKNIARATGGEFYEYVTTVPQAQAVYRAIQYRALGGEPCEVTWESLPDCNVNRNVSLEVPSQGLAAAMRYEAPQSSVPRLEVLPPSVDFGAVAIGRTEKEELTLRAVGRDVTITSITPMTPKGQFQLDAPATPFTISAGSSRTLAIRYSAADTAYRFARWAIANDACAGAVVFAAAGTRARPEPSIRLIRPNGGERFIAGSTTTISWDGVAPETPVQLEYSTDAGTTWKTITERTSGGSFHWKVPATPSERCLARVAEIDTAATAAADTGMRLTGAGEVILTSAFSPDGTMVAGASWSGVVPVWDVATGKKIRTISVGMNGPRPARAYYVEFSPNGRQALTAAEGNIVSVWDMASGREVAKFKGKPYNKTERWNSASTEGDVTPSPVFSPDGKKVLLMDENYTPALFDLSSGRKLRTFGEPQNGEIVTSAMFSSDGTRILTAGPDSAVRVWDAANGTQLQKIKHARKTEGATFSPDGAWIASVTTDDTVRIFNSITGALAQKIRPGKRYGASYLRAMFAPMEKAC
;
A
#
# COMPACT_ATOMS: atom_id res chain seq x y z
N MET A 1 25.98 -30.97 -72.33
CA MET A 1 26.12 -29.84 -73.29
C MET A 1 25.51 -28.58 -72.67
N LYS A 2 25.83 -27.39 -73.22
CA LYS A 2 25.32 -26.01 -72.93
C LYS A 2 23.80 -25.96 -72.59
N SER A 3 23.21 -24.96 -71.90
CA SER A 3 23.59 -23.58 -71.46
C SER A 3 22.57 -23.08 -70.41
N SER A 4 22.88 -22.18 -69.46
CA SER A 4 22.86 -20.70 -69.57
C SER A 4 23.25 -20.11 -68.17
N LEU A 5 24.14 -19.12 -68.01
CA LEU A 5 23.99 -17.65 -68.22
C LEU A 5 22.83 -17.06 -67.36
N LEU A 6 22.99 -16.03 -66.51
CA LEU A 6 23.91 -14.86 -66.57
C LEU A 6 24.14 -14.20 -65.17
N ARG A 7 25.33 -13.59 -64.97
CA ARG A 7 25.71 -12.38 -64.17
C ARG A 7 24.74 -11.87 -63.06
N SER A 8 25.21 -11.55 -61.86
CA SER A 8 26.12 -10.42 -61.53
C SER A 8 26.58 -10.53 -60.05
N SER A 9 27.60 -9.84 -59.53
CA SER A 9 28.57 -8.88 -60.09
C SER A 9 29.87 -8.85 -59.26
N VAL A 10 30.87 -8.08 -59.69
CA VAL A 10 32.13 -7.78 -58.96
C VAL A 10 32.39 -6.26 -59.03
N LEU A 11 32.58 -5.59 -57.88
CA LEU A 11 33.35 -4.33 -57.72
C LEU A 11 33.13 -3.71 -56.31
N LEU A 12 34.07 -3.90 -55.37
CA LEU A 12 34.93 -2.82 -54.86
C LEU A 12 35.96 -3.39 -53.88
N LEU A 13 37.22 -2.96 -54.02
CA LEU A 13 38.35 -3.32 -53.16
C LEU A 13 38.84 -2.05 -52.45
N ALA A 14 39.25 -2.19 -51.19
CA ALA A 14 40.14 -1.28 -50.44
C ALA A 14 39.80 0.23 -50.37
N ALA A 15 39.22 0.62 -49.22
CA ALA A 15 39.45 1.92 -48.58
C ALA A 15 39.43 1.78 -47.05
N LEU A 16 40.36 0.98 -46.52
CA LEU A 16 40.51 0.67 -45.08
C LEU A 16 41.63 1.53 -44.47
N ALA A 17 41.35 2.79 -44.12
CA ALA A 17 42.19 3.63 -43.24
C ALA A 17 41.44 4.93 -42.85
N PHE A 18 41.51 5.32 -41.56
CA PHE A 18 41.12 6.63 -40.99
C PHE A 18 39.74 7.19 -41.42
N CYS A 19 38.67 7.07 -40.61
CA CYS A 19 38.57 7.70 -39.29
C CYS A 19 37.61 6.94 -38.37
N ALA A 20 38.14 6.12 -37.47
CA ALA A 20 37.42 5.68 -36.28
C ALA A 20 37.40 6.81 -35.23
N GLY A 21 36.76 7.93 -35.58
CA GLY A 21 36.39 8.93 -34.58
C GLY A 21 35.38 8.29 -33.65
N ASN A 22 35.67 8.29 -32.34
CA ASN A 22 34.66 7.95 -31.34
C ASN A 22 33.50 8.93 -31.50
N LEU A 23 32.40 8.49 -32.12
CA LEU A 23 31.09 9.13 -32.02
C LEU A 23 30.62 8.94 -30.57
N ALA A 24 31.20 9.74 -29.68
CA ALA A 24 30.81 9.79 -28.28
C ALA A 24 29.33 10.20 -28.24
N ALA A 25 28.49 9.29 -27.76
CA ALA A 25 27.06 9.52 -27.71
C ALA A 25 26.75 10.72 -26.79
N GLN A 26 25.79 11.53 -27.23
CA GLN A 26 25.04 12.42 -26.33
C GLN A 26 24.23 11.55 -25.35
N GLN A 27 23.77 12.11 -24.25
CA GLN A 27 23.29 11.34 -23.10
C GLN A 27 22.04 11.96 -22.45
N LEU A 28 21.09 11.09 -22.09
CA LEU A 28 19.90 11.40 -21.33
C LEU A 28 19.87 10.45 -20.12
N VAL A 29 20.10 10.99 -18.94
CA VAL A 29 20.12 10.22 -17.68
C VAL A 29 19.06 10.79 -16.75
N VAL A 30 18.23 9.93 -16.20
CA VAL A 30 17.12 10.32 -15.31
C VAL A 30 17.53 10.00 -13.88
N SER A 31 17.53 11.01 -13.00
CA SER A 31 17.93 10.84 -11.59
C SER A 31 16.74 10.60 -10.67
N SER A 32 15.56 11.13 -10.97
CA SER A 32 14.33 10.88 -10.19
C SER A 32 13.06 11.15 -10.98
N LEU A 33 11.97 10.46 -10.64
CA LEU A 33 10.60 10.80 -11.03
C LEU A 33 9.75 11.02 -9.77
N ASP A 34 8.95 12.08 -9.78
CA ASP A 34 7.93 12.39 -8.78
C ASP A 34 6.54 12.34 -9.42
N ALA A 35 5.69 11.45 -8.91
CA ALA A 35 4.27 11.29 -9.26
C ALA A 35 3.32 11.67 -8.11
N SER A 36 3.83 12.23 -7.02
CA SER A 36 3.03 12.59 -5.82
C SER A 36 1.96 13.65 -6.09
N LYS A 37 2.13 14.44 -7.16
CA LYS A 37 1.20 15.49 -7.61
C LYS A 37 0.32 15.06 -8.80
N PHE A 38 0.06 13.75 -8.94
CA PHE A 38 -0.77 13.18 -10.01
C PHE A 38 -2.07 13.99 -10.24
N PRO A 39 -2.44 14.33 -11.51
CA PRO A 39 -1.91 13.83 -12.78
C PRO A 39 -0.61 14.51 -13.27
N THR A 40 -0.10 15.52 -12.57
CA THR A 40 1.17 16.17 -12.91
C THR A 40 2.33 15.27 -12.49
N ILE A 41 3.15 14.86 -13.47
CA ILE A 41 4.36 14.05 -13.24
C ILE A 41 5.57 14.90 -13.58
N THR A 42 6.62 14.78 -12.77
CA THR A 42 7.85 15.56 -12.91
C THR A 42 9.05 14.63 -12.85
N ALA A 43 9.98 14.74 -13.81
CA ALA A 43 11.23 13.99 -13.79
C ALA A 43 12.45 14.92 -13.82
N LYS A 44 13.49 14.56 -13.07
CA LYS A 44 14.80 15.21 -13.11
C LYS A 44 15.70 14.47 -14.09
N VAL A 45 16.22 15.19 -15.07
CA VAL A 45 16.93 14.64 -16.23
C VAL A 45 18.20 15.44 -16.51
N TYR A 46 19.33 14.75 -16.57
CA TYR A 46 20.57 15.26 -17.12
C TYR A 46 20.56 15.07 -18.65
N LEU A 47 20.47 16.19 -19.36
CA LEU A 47 20.52 16.29 -20.81
C LEU A 47 21.91 16.79 -21.21
N LEU A 48 22.84 15.87 -21.45
CA LEU A 48 24.27 16.17 -21.63
C LEU A 48 24.77 15.79 -23.02
N ASP A 49 25.71 16.56 -23.54
CA ASP A 49 26.40 16.27 -24.79
C ASP A 49 27.48 15.18 -24.63
N ALA A 50 28.14 14.89 -25.74
CA ALA A 50 29.26 13.95 -25.84
C ALA A 50 30.47 14.28 -24.94
N ALA A 51 30.54 15.49 -24.38
CA ALA A 51 31.59 15.99 -23.50
C ALA A 51 31.09 16.27 -22.06
N GLY A 52 29.85 15.89 -21.73
CA GLY A 52 29.25 16.10 -20.39
C GLY A 52 28.74 17.52 -20.14
N LYS A 53 28.52 18.34 -21.17
CA LYS A 53 27.98 19.70 -21.05
C LYS A 53 26.47 19.74 -21.32
N PRO A 54 25.69 20.64 -20.69
CA PRO A 54 24.25 20.74 -20.93
C PRO A 54 23.86 21.02 -22.37
N LEU A 55 22.92 20.24 -22.90
CA LEU A 55 22.29 20.46 -24.21
C LEU A 55 21.38 21.70 -24.14
N ARG A 56 21.51 22.61 -25.11
CA ARG A 56 20.76 23.88 -25.13
C ARG A 56 19.52 23.88 -26.02
N ASP A 57 19.41 22.93 -26.95
CA ASP A 57 18.34 22.88 -27.96
C ASP A 57 17.17 21.95 -27.56
N VAL A 58 17.00 21.70 -26.25
CA VAL A 58 15.89 20.91 -25.72
C VAL A 58 14.76 21.81 -25.24
N SER A 59 13.55 21.53 -25.71
CA SER A 59 12.33 22.29 -25.44
C SER A 59 11.14 21.32 -25.33
N THR A 60 9.99 21.81 -24.86
CA THR A 60 8.73 21.03 -24.82
C THR A 60 8.24 20.53 -26.19
N ARG A 61 8.88 20.91 -27.31
CA ARG A 61 8.62 20.42 -28.67
C ARG A 61 9.64 19.40 -29.17
N THR A 62 10.84 19.35 -28.60
CA THR A 62 11.93 18.46 -29.04
C THR A 62 12.12 17.26 -28.12
N ILE A 63 11.66 17.34 -26.87
CA ILE A 63 11.53 16.19 -25.97
C ILE A 63 10.14 15.55 -26.10
N GLN A 64 10.09 14.22 -26.23
CA GLN A 64 8.89 13.41 -26.25
C GLN A 64 8.81 12.57 -24.98
N VAL A 65 7.60 12.46 -24.43
CA VAL A 65 7.28 11.54 -23.32
C VAL A 65 6.23 10.56 -23.82
N ARG A 66 6.40 9.27 -23.54
CA ARG A 66 5.36 8.25 -23.78
C ARG A 66 5.11 7.45 -22.52
N GLU A 67 3.84 7.24 -22.17
CA GLU A 67 3.42 6.33 -21.10
C GLU A 67 2.76 5.09 -21.71
N ASN A 68 3.31 3.92 -21.46
CA ASN A 68 2.88 2.65 -22.07
C ASN A 68 2.76 2.76 -23.61
N GLY A 69 3.69 3.50 -24.24
CA GLY A 69 3.70 3.81 -25.67
C GLY A 69 2.82 5.00 -26.11
N THR A 70 1.88 5.44 -25.27
CA THR A 70 0.97 6.56 -25.57
C THR A 70 1.68 7.89 -25.31
N GLU A 71 1.75 8.76 -26.33
CA GLU A 71 2.40 10.06 -26.21
C GLU A 71 1.73 10.97 -25.17
N ARG A 72 2.54 11.69 -24.40
CA ARG A 72 2.12 12.63 -23.36
C ARG A 72 2.59 14.03 -23.70
N ARG A 73 1.74 15.01 -23.41
CA ARG A 73 2.05 16.41 -23.60
C ARG A 73 3.01 16.88 -22.51
N VAL A 74 4.23 17.21 -22.90
CA VAL A 74 5.19 17.91 -22.05
C VAL A 74 4.69 19.34 -21.84
N THR A 75 4.50 19.73 -20.59
CA THR A 75 3.90 21.00 -20.17
C THR A 75 4.96 22.04 -19.83
N ALA A 76 6.08 21.62 -19.23
CA ALA A 76 7.21 22.47 -18.90
C ALA A 76 8.53 21.71 -19.03
N ILE A 77 9.59 22.46 -19.32
CA ILE A 77 10.97 22.05 -19.11
C ILE A 77 11.71 23.25 -18.50
N ASP A 78 12.35 23.05 -17.36
CA ASP A 78 13.24 24.02 -16.73
C ASP A 78 14.65 23.42 -16.66
N CYS A 79 15.66 24.17 -17.07
CA CYS A 79 17.05 23.74 -17.08
C CYS A 79 17.89 24.82 -16.38
N PRO A 80 18.32 24.59 -15.12
CA PRO A 80 19.15 25.55 -14.39
C PRO A 80 20.41 25.94 -15.16
N PRO A 81 20.86 27.20 -15.08
CA PRO A 81 22.05 27.65 -15.79
C PRO A 81 23.30 26.92 -15.27
N PRO A 82 24.29 26.61 -16.15
CA PRO A 82 25.53 25.97 -15.71
C PRO A 82 26.28 26.85 -14.71
N VAL A 83 26.65 26.30 -13.57
CA VAL A 83 27.51 26.99 -12.58
C VAL A 83 29.00 26.91 -12.97
N PRO A 84 29.85 27.83 -12.45
CA PRO A 84 31.29 27.79 -12.68
C PRO A 84 31.92 26.47 -12.23
N VAL A 85 32.88 25.98 -13.02
CA VAL A 85 33.55 24.70 -12.76
C VAL A 85 34.56 24.86 -11.62
N ASP A 86 34.27 24.24 -10.47
CA ASP A 86 35.18 24.12 -9.34
C ASP A 86 36.10 22.90 -9.43
N ALA A 87 37.15 22.90 -8.61
CA ALA A 87 38.04 21.75 -8.47
C ALA A 87 37.41 20.69 -7.55
N LEU A 88 37.64 19.42 -7.87
CA LEU A 88 37.22 18.27 -7.07
C LEU A 88 38.41 17.52 -6.50
N SER A 89 38.23 16.94 -5.32
CA SER A 89 39.07 15.87 -4.79
C SER A 89 38.20 14.61 -4.76
N SER A 90 38.26 13.82 -5.84
CA SER A 90 37.38 12.66 -6.03
C SER A 90 38.05 11.34 -5.69
N VAL A 91 37.38 10.48 -4.93
CA VAL A 91 37.83 9.09 -4.74
C VAL A 91 36.90 8.18 -5.52
N LEU A 92 37.48 7.44 -6.48
CA LEU A 92 36.79 6.31 -7.11
C LEU A 92 36.94 5.12 -6.17
N THR A 93 35.82 4.55 -5.73
CA THR A 93 35.75 3.38 -4.85
C THR A 93 35.03 2.27 -5.59
N ILE A 94 35.81 1.37 -6.17
CA ILE A 94 35.35 0.39 -7.15
C ILE A 94 35.36 -1.00 -6.54
N ASP A 95 34.21 -1.66 -6.54
CA ASP A 95 34.09 -3.06 -6.21
C ASP A 95 34.97 -3.89 -7.15
N VAL A 96 35.81 -4.75 -6.59
CA VAL A 96 36.63 -5.71 -7.33
C VAL A 96 36.31 -7.14 -6.93
N SER A 97 35.17 -7.41 -6.30
CA SER A 97 34.68 -8.75 -5.94
C SER A 97 34.70 -9.73 -7.12
N GLY A 98 34.68 -11.02 -6.82
CA GLY A 98 34.64 -12.08 -7.84
C GLY A 98 33.39 -12.02 -8.74
N SER A 99 32.28 -11.43 -8.28
CA SER A 99 31.09 -11.22 -9.12
C SER A 99 31.36 -10.25 -10.28
N MET A 100 32.29 -9.31 -10.12
CA MET A 100 32.64 -8.34 -11.16
C MET A 100 33.24 -8.97 -12.44
N ALA A 101 33.62 -10.25 -12.40
CA ALA A 101 33.98 -11.03 -13.59
C ALA A 101 32.78 -11.44 -14.46
N ASN A 102 31.58 -11.45 -13.90
CA ASN A 102 30.34 -11.81 -14.57
C ASN A 102 29.77 -10.63 -15.36
N THR A 103 28.72 -10.90 -16.13
CA THR A 103 27.92 -9.89 -16.83
C THR A 103 26.72 -9.44 -15.99
N PRO A 104 26.18 -8.22 -16.21
CA PRO A 104 25.14 -7.61 -15.38
C PRO A 104 23.87 -8.45 -15.16
N ASP A 105 23.49 -9.28 -16.13
CA ASP A 105 22.28 -10.10 -16.15
C ASP A 105 22.57 -11.62 -16.23
N GLY A 106 23.85 -12.01 -16.11
CA GLY A 106 24.31 -13.39 -16.29
C GLY A 106 24.24 -13.92 -17.72
N ARG A 107 24.01 -13.07 -18.74
CA ARG A 107 23.95 -13.46 -20.16
C ARG A 107 25.22 -13.07 -20.91
N ALA A 108 25.33 -13.43 -22.19
CA ALA A 108 26.44 -12.99 -23.02
C ALA A 108 26.43 -11.46 -23.20
N GLY A 109 27.50 -10.78 -22.77
CA GLY A 109 27.59 -9.32 -22.72
C GLY A 109 28.94 -8.82 -22.20
N THR A 110 29.03 -7.52 -21.90
CA THR A 110 30.23 -6.92 -21.31
C THR A 110 30.32 -7.24 -19.80
N PRO A 111 31.46 -7.73 -19.28
CA PRO A 111 31.63 -7.97 -17.85
C PRO A 111 31.51 -6.69 -17.00
N ASN A 112 31.02 -6.84 -15.76
CA ASN A 112 30.81 -5.75 -14.80
C ASN A 112 32.10 -4.95 -14.54
N MET A 113 33.26 -5.60 -14.45
CA MET A 113 34.57 -4.94 -14.33
C MET A 113 34.88 -4.01 -15.52
N GLU A 114 34.51 -4.38 -16.75
CA GLU A 114 34.75 -3.55 -17.93
C GLU A 114 33.74 -2.40 -18.06
N LEU A 115 32.53 -2.54 -17.51
CA LEU A 115 31.62 -1.41 -17.28
C LEU A 115 32.20 -0.43 -16.26
N ALA A 116 32.67 -0.93 -15.12
CA ALA A 116 33.27 -0.13 -14.05
C ALA A 116 34.50 0.66 -14.53
N LYS A 117 35.42 -0.02 -15.25
CA LYS A 117 36.56 0.63 -15.88
C LYS A 117 36.14 1.69 -16.89
N SER A 118 35.15 1.41 -17.74
CA SER A 118 34.68 2.35 -18.75
C SER A 118 34.06 3.62 -18.14
N ALA A 119 33.32 3.45 -17.04
CA ALA A 119 32.77 4.55 -16.26
C ALA A 119 33.89 5.39 -15.61
N ALA A 120 34.82 4.74 -14.90
CA ALA A 120 35.96 5.38 -14.26
C ALA A 120 36.84 6.16 -15.26
N LYS A 121 37.11 5.60 -16.44
CA LYS A 121 37.82 6.29 -17.54
C LYS A 121 37.08 7.57 -17.97
N ALA A 122 35.75 7.51 -18.14
CA ALA A 122 34.96 8.69 -18.50
C ALA A 122 35.00 9.79 -17.42
N TRP A 123 35.02 9.43 -16.13
CA TRP A 123 35.24 10.39 -15.05
C TRP A 123 36.60 11.07 -15.15
N ILE A 124 37.69 10.30 -15.21
CA ILE A 124 39.07 10.80 -15.27
C ILE A 124 39.27 11.73 -16.49
N GLN A 125 38.68 11.38 -17.63
CA GLN A 125 38.74 12.17 -18.85
C GLN A 125 37.97 13.50 -18.75
N GLY A 126 36.83 13.53 -18.07
CA GLY A 126 36.03 14.75 -17.89
C GLY A 126 36.45 15.65 -16.72
N LEU A 127 37.35 15.19 -15.84
CA LEU A 127 37.85 16.02 -14.72
C LEU A 127 38.55 17.29 -15.24
N PRO A 128 38.27 18.48 -14.64
CA PRO A 128 38.91 19.74 -15.00
C PRO A 128 40.44 19.69 -14.96
N GLU A 129 41.08 19.94 -16.11
CA GLU A 129 42.54 19.82 -16.29
C GLU A 129 43.34 20.68 -15.31
N GLY A 130 44.39 20.09 -14.73
CA GLY A 130 45.32 20.75 -13.82
C GLY A 130 44.74 21.18 -12.46
N ARG A 131 43.41 21.20 -12.28
CA ARG A 131 42.71 21.71 -11.09
C ARG A 131 42.29 20.59 -10.14
N SER A 132 41.54 19.61 -10.65
CA SER A 132 41.01 18.50 -9.85
C SER A 132 42.07 17.41 -9.62
N GLU A 133 41.94 16.70 -8.49
CA GLU A 133 42.76 15.55 -8.13
C GLU A 133 41.85 14.32 -7.90
N CYS A 134 42.34 13.14 -8.27
CA CYS A 134 41.60 11.88 -8.10
C CYS A 134 42.46 10.84 -7.39
N ALA A 135 41.83 10.02 -6.56
CA ALA A 135 42.37 8.78 -6.01
C ALA A 135 41.56 7.58 -6.53
N VAL A 136 42.18 6.40 -6.56
CA VAL A 136 41.55 5.14 -6.93
C VAL A 136 41.72 4.15 -5.77
N THR A 137 40.59 3.76 -5.21
CA THR A 137 40.44 2.75 -4.18
C THR A 137 39.60 1.60 -4.72
N THR A 138 39.89 0.40 -4.24
CA THR A 138 39.09 -0.79 -4.54
C THR A 138 38.67 -1.46 -3.26
N PHE A 139 37.67 -2.33 -3.35
CA PHE A 139 37.30 -3.18 -2.23
C PHE A 139 36.81 -4.55 -2.70
N ASP A 140 37.13 -5.55 -1.90
CA ASP A 140 36.43 -6.83 -1.89
C ASP A 140 35.80 -7.04 -0.49
N GLN A 141 36.35 -7.98 0.28
CA GLN A 141 36.22 -8.11 1.74
C GLN A 141 37.19 -7.15 2.48
N TYR A 142 38.19 -6.60 1.80
CA TYR A 142 39.14 -5.59 2.29
C TYR A 142 39.26 -4.42 1.31
N GLY A 143 39.49 -3.21 1.82
CA GLY A 143 39.81 -2.05 0.99
C GLY A 143 41.29 -2.02 0.58
N GLN A 144 41.59 -1.53 -0.63
CA GLN A 144 42.96 -1.29 -1.12
C GLN A 144 43.08 0.08 -1.80
N ILE A 145 44.21 0.76 -1.59
CA ILE A 145 44.56 1.99 -2.34
C ILE A 145 45.37 1.55 -3.56
N ILE A 146 44.79 1.69 -4.76
CA ILE A 146 45.49 1.44 -6.02
C ILE A 146 46.25 2.69 -6.48
N ARG A 147 45.70 3.88 -6.17
CA ARG A 147 46.38 5.16 -6.36
C ARG A 147 45.87 6.20 -5.36
N ASP A 148 46.78 6.84 -4.63
CA ASP A 148 46.46 8.01 -3.80
C ASP A 148 46.27 9.25 -4.70
N PHE A 149 45.87 10.40 -4.13
CA PHE A 149 45.52 11.59 -4.90
C PHE A 149 46.62 12.06 -5.86
N THR A 150 46.30 12.05 -7.16
CA THR A 150 47.13 12.60 -8.24
C THR A 150 46.30 13.44 -9.21
N ARG A 151 46.98 14.28 -9.99
CA ARG A 151 46.41 15.02 -11.14
C ARG A 151 46.84 14.42 -12.48
N ASP A 152 47.71 13.42 -12.46
CA ASP A 152 48.18 12.73 -13.67
C ASP A 152 47.08 11.78 -14.17
N ARG A 153 46.46 12.15 -15.30
CA ARG A 153 45.44 11.32 -15.95
C ARG A 153 46.00 10.02 -16.50
N ALA A 154 47.24 9.97 -16.98
CA ALA A 154 47.83 8.75 -17.54
C ALA A 154 48.07 7.73 -16.42
N ASP A 155 48.54 8.18 -15.27
CA ASP A 155 48.71 7.37 -14.06
C ASP A 155 47.37 6.83 -13.53
N LEU A 156 46.34 7.67 -13.48
CA LEU A 156 44.97 7.27 -13.10
C LEU A 156 44.37 6.25 -14.08
N LEU A 157 44.52 6.47 -15.39
CA LEU A 157 44.04 5.53 -16.40
C LEU A 157 44.77 4.18 -16.29
N SER A 158 46.09 4.19 -16.05
CA SER A 158 46.87 2.97 -15.79
C SER A 158 46.37 2.20 -14.55
N ALA A 159 46.07 2.91 -13.46
CA ALA A 159 45.47 2.32 -12.26
C ALA A 159 44.10 1.68 -12.51
N ILE A 160 43.27 2.26 -13.40
CA ILE A 160 41.99 1.65 -13.80
C ILE A 160 42.21 0.42 -14.71
N GLU A 161 43.19 0.42 -15.61
CA GLU A 161 43.49 -0.76 -16.43
C GLU A 161 44.06 -1.93 -15.61
N SER A 162 44.68 -1.68 -14.45
CA SER A 162 45.20 -2.74 -13.59
C SER A 162 44.13 -3.52 -12.82
N LEU A 163 42.89 -3.03 -12.73
CA LEU A 163 41.84 -3.65 -11.90
C LEU A 163 41.43 -5.05 -12.38
N ARG A 164 41.30 -6.00 -11.44
CA ARG A 164 40.94 -7.41 -11.68
C ARG A 164 39.93 -7.90 -10.64
N PRO A 165 38.93 -8.72 -11.01
CA PRO A 165 37.99 -9.34 -10.06
C PRO A 165 38.67 -10.38 -9.13
N GLN A 166 38.34 -10.34 -7.84
CA GLN A 166 38.82 -11.20 -6.75
C GLN A 166 37.95 -11.01 -5.48
N GLY A 167 37.77 -12.05 -4.65
CA GLY A 167 37.13 -11.89 -3.32
C GLY A 167 35.60 -11.73 -3.31
N GLY A 168 35.07 -11.15 -2.22
CA GLY A 168 33.62 -10.90 -2.00
C GLY A 168 33.29 -9.40 -1.89
N THR A 169 32.13 -9.02 -1.37
CA THR A 169 31.67 -7.60 -1.30
C THR A 169 31.35 -7.17 0.13
N GLU A 170 32.03 -6.13 0.65
CA GLU A 170 31.76 -5.53 1.97
C GLU A 170 31.85 -3.99 1.91
N TYR A 171 30.80 -3.28 2.33
CA TYR A 171 30.69 -1.84 2.09
C TYR A 171 31.47 -1.00 3.11
N ASP A 172 31.63 -1.47 4.35
CA ASP A 172 32.47 -0.79 5.33
C ASP A 172 33.96 -0.84 4.90
N ALA A 173 34.40 -1.93 4.28
CA ALA A 173 35.71 -2.11 3.66
C ALA A 173 35.96 -1.10 2.54
N GLY A 174 34.97 -0.92 1.66
CA GLY A 174 35.04 0.08 0.59
C GLY A 174 34.94 1.52 1.06
N LEU A 175 34.11 1.84 2.06
CA LEU A 175 33.82 3.23 2.41
C LEU A 175 34.59 3.77 3.62
N ARG A 176 34.74 3.02 4.72
CA ARG A 176 35.16 3.58 6.01
C ARG A 176 36.28 2.86 6.77
N ASN A 177 36.69 1.65 6.35
CA ASN A 177 37.76 0.91 7.04
C ASN A 177 39.15 1.43 6.64
N PRO A 178 40.01 1.83 7.59
CA PRO A 178 41.40 2.16 7.30
C PRO A 178 42.19 0.95 6.78
N PRO A 179 43.25 1.15 5.96
CA PRO A 179 43.75 2.45 5.50
C PRO A 179 43.04 2.98 4.23
N ALA A 180 42.16 2.19 3.62
CA ALA A 180 41.82 2.31 2.20
C ALA A 180 40.36 2.68 1.87
N GLY A 181 39.47 2.72 2.87
CA GLY A 181 38.08 3.13 2.66
C GLY A 181 37.99 4.52 2.03
N GLY A 182 37.10 4.68 1.05
CA GLY A 182 36.99 5.89 0.22
C GLY A 182 36.83 7.18 1.00
N LEU A 183 36.13 7.17 2.15
CA LEU A 183 36.01 8.32 3.05
C LEU A 183 37.33 8.64 3.77
N VAL A 184 38.08 7.61 4.20
CA VAL A 184 39.39 7.75 4.85
C VAL A 184 40.41 8.35 3.87
N VAL A 185 40.35 7.95 2.59
CA VAL A 185 41.19 8.55 1.55
C VAL A 185 40.72 9.99 1.24
N ALA A 186 39.41 10.24 1.16
CA ALA A 186 38.84 11.55 0.85
C ALA A 186 39.22 12.66 1.86
N GLU A 187 39.51 12.32 3.12
CA GLU A 187 40.03 13.27 4.13
C GLU A 187 41.27 14.04 3.65
N LYS A 188 42.14 13.40 2.85
CA LYS A 188 43.35 14.01 2.27
C LYS A 188 43.04 15.03 1.17
N GLY A 189 41.80 15.09 0.68
CA GLY A 189 41.38 15.93 -0.44
C GLY A 189 41.41 17.42 -0.10
N LYS A 190 41.99 18.21 -1.02
CA LYS A 190 42.21 19.67 -0.90
C LYS A 190 41.07 20.53 -1.42
N HIS A 191 40.13 19.95 -2.15
CA HIS A 191 39.02 20.63 -2.82
C HIS A 191 37.67 20.03 -2.39
N ARG A 192 36.57 20.32 -3.11
CA ARG A 192 35.26 19.71 -2.83
C ARG A 192 35.37 18.18 -2.94
N ARG A 193 35.06 17.48 -1.84
CA ARG A 193 35.26 16.04 -1.70
C ARG A 193 34.05 15.26 -2.21
N VAL A 194 34.30 14.29 -3.07
CA VAL A 194 33.28 13.36 -3.56
C VAL A 194 33.81 11.94 -3.57
N VAL A 195 32.98 10.98 -3.18
CA VAL A 195 33.26 9.54 -3.31
C VAL A 195 32.28 8.97 -4.32
N ILE A 196 32.76 8.17 -5.26
CA ILE A 196 31.93 7.45 -6.22
C ILE A 196 32.09 5.96 -5.94
N PHE A 197 31.05 5.38 -5.35
CA PHE A 197 30.99 4.02 -4.90
C PHE A 197 30.25 3.16 -5.94
N LEU A 198 30.96 2.25 -6.60
CA LEU A 198 30.40 1.36 -7.63
C LEU A 198 30.49 -0.09 -7.18
N THR A 199 29.39 -0.85 -7.33
CA THR A 199 29.30 -2.29 -6.97
C THR A 199 28.35 -3.07 -7.88
N ASP A 200 28.52 -4.38 -7.97
CA ASP A 200 27.55 -5.32 -8.57
C ASP A 200 26.93 -6.28 -7.53
N GLY A 201 27.20 -6.07 -6.24
CA GLY A 201 26.88 -6.99 -5.17
C GLY A 201 26.11 -6.39 -4.00
N LEU A 202 25.42 -7.25 -3.26
CA LEU A 202 24.89 -6.96 -1.93
C LEU A 202 26.00 -7.11 -0.89
N GLY A 203 26.27 -6.04 -0.13
CA GLY A 203 27.26 -6.02 0.95
C GLY A 203 26.64 -5.63 2.29
N GLY A 204 27.32 -6.01 3.38
CA GLY A 204 27.06 -5.45 4.71
C GLY A 204 27.71 -4.08 4.88
N GLY A 205 27.21 -3.28 5.83
CA GLY A 205 27.83 -2.02 6.24
C GLY A 205 26.99 -1.29 7.29
N ASP A 206 27.61 -0.46 8.13
CA ASP A 206 26.90 0.34 9.13
C ASP A 206 26.49 1.69 8.53
N GLU A 207 25.28 1.73 7.93
CA GLU A 207 24.68 2.90 7.28
C GLU A 207 24.88 4.19 8.09
N LYS A 208 24.62 4.14 9.40
CA LYS A 208 24.67 5.32 10.27
C LYS A 208 26.10 5.80 10.48
N LYS A 209 27.07 4.90 10.65
CA LYS A 209 28.49 5.26 10.76
C LYS A 209 29.05 5.81 9.45
N ILE A 210 28.66 5.22 8.31
CA ILE A 210 29.07 5.70 6.99
C ILE A 210 28.56 7.13 6.77
N ILE A 211 27.27 7.38 7.01
CA ILE A 211 26.65 8.71 6.88
C ILE A 211 27.33 9.71 7.83
N ALA A 212 27.54 9.34 9.10
CA ALA A 212 28.18 10.21 10.09
C ALA A 212 29.61 10.61 9.68
N LEU A 213 30.42 9.66 9.23
CA LEU A 213 31.80 9.93 8.78
C LEU A 213 31.84 10.81 7.53
N ALA A 214 30.93 10.57 6.57
CA ALA A 214 30.83 11.36 5.35
C ALA A 214 30.39 12.80 5.63
N GLN A 215 29.39 12.99 6.51
CA GLN A 215 28.93 14.31 6.95
C GLN A 215 30.02 15.05 7.75
N GLN A 216 30.71 14.36 8.67
CA GLN A 216 31.83 14.92 9.44
C GLN A 216 32.94 15.46 8.52
N ASN A 217 33.26 14.75 7.44
CA ASN A 217 34.32 15.11 6.50
C ASN A 217 33.85 15.98 5.31
N ASN A 218 32.56 16.33 5.27
CA ASN A 218 31.88 17.05 4.19
C ASN A 218 32.11 16.40 2.80
N VAL A 219 31.80 15.11 2.70
CA VAL A 219 31.96 14.29 1.50
C VAL A 219 30.60 13.87 0.96
N ALA A 220 30.30 14.18 -0.30
CA ALA A 220 29.12 13.65 -0.98
C ALA A 220 29.44 12.27 -1.59
N ILE A 221 28.57 11.28 -1.35
CA ILE A 221 28.73 9.92 -1.87
C ILE A 221 27.73 9.67 -2.99
N PHE A 222 28.24 9.30 -4.16
CA PHE A 222 27.43 8.85 -5.30
C PHE A 222 27.52 7.32 -5.40
N CYS A 223 26.37 6.65 -5.50
CA CYS A 223 26.31 5.18 -5.54
C CYS A 223 25.87 4.69 -6.92
N VAL A 224 26.56 3.69 -7.47
CA VAL A 224 26.24 3.13 -8.80
C VAL A 224 26.18 1.61 -8.71
N THR A 225 25.05 1.01 -9.05
CA THR A 225 24.90 -0.45 -9.08
C THR A 225 24.79 -1.01 -10.51
N LEU A 226 25.63 -2.01 -10.79
CA LEU A 226 25.66 -2.71 -12.08
C LEU A 226 24.66 -3.87 -12.08
N GLY A 227 23.81 -3.97 -13.11
CA GLY A 227 22.86 -5.07 -13.30
C GLY A 227 21.69 -5.18 -12.31
N MET A 228 21.78 -4.54 -11.14
CA MET A 228 20.88 -4.74 -10.00
C MET A 228 20.24 -3.44 -9.51
N PRO A 229 19.10 -3.50 -8.78
CA PRO A 229 18.59 -2.35 -8.04
C PRO A 229 19.59 -1.93 -6.96
N ALA A 230 19.70 -0.63 -6.70
CA ALA A 230 20.51 -0.12 -5.60
C ALA A 230 19.85 -0.49 -4.25
N PRO A 231 20.57 -1.12 -3.31
CA PRO A 231 20.04 -1.43 -1.98
C PRO A 231 19.67 -0.18 -1.19
N ASP A 232 18.70 -0.30 -0.28
CA ASP A 232 18.21 0.83 0.52
C ASP A 232 19.33 1.53 1.31
N ILE A 233 20.32 0.78 1.82
CA ILE A 233 21.51 1.34 2.47
C ILE A 233 22.28 2.31 1.55
N LEU A 234 22.52 1.95 0.29
CA LEU A 234 23.21 2.84 -0.66
C LEU A 234 22.32 4.03 -1.06
N LYS A 235 21.02 3.80 -1.24
CA LYS A 235 20.03 4.86 -1.51
C LYS A 235 19.96 5.89 -0.37
N ASN A 236 20.05 5.43 0.88
CA ASN A 236 20.04 6.28 2.07
C ASN A 236 21.37 7.03 2.24
N ILE A 237 22.51 6.34 2.09
CA ILE A 237 23.85 6.95 2.13
C ILE A 237 23.98 8.08 1.11
N ALA A 238 23.59 7.85 -0.15
CA ALA A 238 23.69 8.85 -1.19
C ALA A 238 22.85 10.10 -0.87
N ARG A 239 21.56 9.91 -0.55
CA ARG A 239 20.65 11.02 -0.18
C ARG A 239 21.14 11.80 1.04
N ALA A 240 21.57 11.11 2.10
CA ALA A 240 21.97 11.73 3.37
C ALA A 240 23.31 12.47 3.31
N THR A 241 24.13 12.22 2.28
CA THR A 241 25.42 12.88 2.04
C THR A 241 25.36 13.94 0.94
N GLY A 242 24.18 14.18 0.33
CA GLY A 242 24.01 15.15 -0.75
C GLY A 242 24.50 14.66 -2.12
N GLY A 243 24.71 13.36 -2.27
CA GLY A 243 24.93 12.70 -3.56
C GLY A 243 23.66 12.08 -4.13
N GLU A 244 23.83 11.23 -5.14
CA GLU A 244 22.75 10.55 -5.88
C GLU A 244 23.08 9.07 -6.08
N PHE A 245 22.07 8.24 -6.34
CA PHE A 245 22.27 6.83 -6.67
C PHE A 245 21.73 6.51 -8.07
N TYR A 246 22.36 5.54 -8.72
CA TYR A 246 22.04 5.09 -10.07
C TYR A 246 22.03 3.55 -10.09
N GLU A 247 21.00 2.96 -10.66
CA GLU A 247 20.74 1.51 -10.59
C GLU A 247 20.45 0.89 -11.97
N TYR A 248 20.57 -0.44 -12.07
CA TYR A 248 20.41 -1.20 -13.32
C TYR A 248 21.33 -0.76 -14.48
N VAL A 249 22.55 -0.31 -14.19
CA VAL A 249 23.54 0.00 -15.23
C VAL A 249 24.03 -1.30 -15.88
N THR A 250 23.77 -1.49 -17.17
CA THR A 250 24.02 -2.78 -17.87
C THR A 250 24.90 -2.66 -19.12
N THR A 251 25.20 -1.45 -19.58
CA THR A 251 25.96 -1.23 -20.84
C THR A 251 27.03 -0.15 -20.69
N VAL A 252 28.09 -0.22 -21.50
CA VAL A 252 29.19 0.75 -21.50
C VAL A 252 28.68 2.20 -21.69
N PRO A 253 27.79 2.51 -22.65
CA PRO A 253 27.28 3.87 -22.82
C PRO A 253 26.50 4.38 -21.60
N GLN A 254 25.69 3.52 -20.95
CA GLN A 254 24.99 3.88 -19.71
C GLN A 254 25.97 4.16 -18.57
N ALA A 255 26.99 3.32 -18.39
CA ALA A 255 27.97 3.48 -17.32
C ALA A 255 28.77 4.78 -17.47
N GLN A 256 29.17 5.12 -18.70
CA GLN A 256 29.79 6.40 -19.04
C GLN A 256 28.83 7.59 -18.84
N ALA A 257 27.53 7.43 -19.15
CA ALA A 257 26.53 8.47 -18.98
C ALA A 257 26.25 8.79 -17.51
N VAL A 258 26.12 7.77 -16.68
CA VAL A 258 25.97 7.92 -15.22
C VAL A 258 27.16 8.67 -14.63
N TYR A 259 28.39 8.30 -14.98
CA TYR A 259 29.58 8.99 -14.43
C TYR A 259 29.71 10.45 -14.90
N ARG A 260 29.21 10.80 -16.09
CA ARG A 260 29.14 12.20 -16.56
C ARG A 260 28.01 12.99 -15.88
N ALA A 261 26.86 12.37 -15.64
CA ALA A 261 25.78 12.97 -14.83
C ALA A 261 26.27 13.27 -13.41
N ILE A 262 26.92 12.30 -12.75
CA ILE A 262 27.57 12.47 -11.44
C ILE A 262 28.63 13.59 -11.49
N GLN A 263 29.39 13.70 -12.57
CA GLN A 263 30.42 14.74 -12.72
C GLN A 263 29.81 16.14 -12.82
N TYR A 264 28.79 16.31 -13.67
CA TYR A 264 28.06 17.56 -13.77
C TYR A 264 27.43 17.94 -12.42
N ARG A 265 26.84 16.98 -11.70
CA ARG A 265 26.27 17.16 -10.35
C ARG A 265 27.33 17.53 -9.30
N ALA A 266 28.47 16.83 -9.28
CA ALA A 266 29.58 17.06 -8.36
C ALA A 266 30.21 18.45 -8.54
N LEU A 267 30.27 18.95 -9.77
CA LEU A 267 30.67 20.31 -10.12
C LEU A 267 29.63 21.38 -9.76
N GLY A 268 28.50 21.00 -9.16
CA GLY A 268 27.43 21.89 -8.72
C GLY A 268 26.31 22.12 -9.73
N GLY A 269 26.35 21.47 -10.89
CA GLY A 269 25.24 21.47 -11.84
C GLY A 269 23.99 20.84 -11.22
N GLU A 270 22.82 21.35 -11.61
CA GLU A 270 21.51 20.78 -11.25
C GLU A 270 20.85 20.23 -12.52
N PRO A 271 20.11 19.10 -12.45
CA PRO A 271 19.42 18.50 -13.59
C PRO A 271 18.29 19.40 -14.10
N CYS A 272 17.88 19.20 -15.35
CA CYS A 272 16.65 19.79 -15.86
C CYS A 272 15.42 19.11 -15.23
N GLU A 273 14.36 19.87 -15.00
CA GLU A 273 13.06 19.40 -14.55
C GLU A 273 12.09 19.34 -15.75
N VAL A 274 11.62 18.14 -16.10
CA VAL A 274 10.69 17.89 -17.21
C VAL A 274 9.33 17.51 -16.63
N THR A 275 8.29 18.26 -16.96
CA THR A 275 6.93 18.07 -16.42
C THR A 275 5.93 17.73 -17.52
N TRP A 276 5.11 16.71 -17.30
CA TRP A 276 4.01 16.33 -18.20
C TRP A 276 2.74 15.99 -17.42
N GLU A 277 1.63 15.88 -18.15
CA GLU A 277 0.34 15.44 -17.62
C GLU A 277 0.10 13.96 -18.00
N SER A 278 -0.14 13.12 -17.00
CA SER A 278 -0.59 11.74 -17.22
C SER A 278 -2.11 11.68 -17.40
N LEU A 279 -2.56 10.87 -18.35
CA LEU A 279 -3.99 10.69 -18.64
C LEU A 279 -4.53 9.40 -17.97
N PRO A 280 -5.81 9.39 -17.53
CA PRO A 280 -6.48 8.20 -17.00
C PRO A 280 -6.36 6.99 -17.93
N ASP A 281 -6.15 5.81 -17.36
CA ASP A 281 -5.82 4.56 -18.06
C ASP A 281 -6.23 3.38 -17.18
N CYS A 282 -6.31 2.19 -17.77
CA CYS A 282 -6.65 0.95 -17.11
C CYS A 282 -5.44 0.27 -16.47
N ASN A 283 -4.22 0.61 -16.92
CA ASN A 283 -3.00 0.14 -16.29
C ASN A 283 -2.40 1.23 -15.39
N VAL A 284 -2.45 1.02 -14.08
CA VAL A 284 -1.79 1.87 -13.08
C VAL A 284 -0.27 1.86 -13.21
N ASN A 285 0.34 0.77 -13.70
CA ASN A 285 1.78 0.68 -13.92
C ASN A 285 2.15 1.43 -15.21
N ARG A 286 2.92 2.50 -15.06
CA ARG A 286 3.32 3.38 -16.16
C ARG A 286 4.78 3.12 -16.53
N ASN A 287 5.00 2.52 -17.69
CA ASN A 287 6.30 2.52 -18.33
C ASN A 287 6.45 3.85 -19.08
N VAL A 288 7.33 4.72 -18.60
CA VAL A 288 7.63 6.01 -19.23
C VAL A 288 8.85 5.85 -20.12
N SER A 289 8.76 6.23 -21.41
CA SER A 289 9.93 6.57 -22.22
C SER A 289 10.06 8.08 -22.36
N LEU A 290 11.30 8.55 -22.31
CA LEU A 290 11.69 9.96 -22.40
C LEU A 290 12.74 10.05 -23.50
N GLU A 291 12.40 10.71 -24.60
CA GLU A 291 13.15 10.66 -25.86
C GLU A 291 13.44 12.07 -26.38
N VAL A 292 14.63 12.29 -26.95
CA VAL A 292 14.96 13.48 -27.74
C VAL A 292 15.37 13.00 -29.14
N PRO A 293 14.41 12.77 -30.06
CA PRO A 293 14.66 12.07 -31.32
C PRO A 293 15.71 12.75 -32.21
N SER A 294 15.75 14.09 -32.20
CA SER A 294 16.73 14.88 -32.96
C SER A 294 18.19 14.66 -32.54
N GLN A 295 18.41 14.09 -31.35
CA GLN A 295 19.74 13.77 -30.79
C GLN A 295 19.94 12.25 -30.61
N GLY A 296 18.98 11.41 -31.00
CA GLY A 296 19.04 9.96 -30.82
C GLY A 296 19.01 9.50 -29.35
N LEU A 297 18.45 10.31 -28.44
CA LEU A 297 18.45 10.04 -27.01
C LEU A 297 17.17 9.36 -26.54
N ALA A 298 17.31 8.41 -25.63
CA ALA A 298 16.21 7.76 -24.94
C ALA A 298 16.62 7.33 -23.52
N ALA A 299 15.70 7.46 -22.56
CA ALA A 299 15.72 6.73 -21.30
C ALA A 299 14.33 6.19 -20.98
N ALA A 300 14.29 5.21 -20.07
CA ALA A 300 13.03 4.61 -19.61
C ALA A 300 13.00 4.59 -18.07
N MET A 301 11.80 4.70 -17.51
CA MET A 301 11.53 4.61 -16.07
C MET A 301 10.13 4.08 -15.81
N ARG A 302 9.78 3.86 -14.54
CA ARG A 302 8.49 3.34 -14.13
C ARG A 302 7.93 4.08 -12.92
N TYR A 303 6.61 4.22 -12.87
CA TYR A 303 5.88 4.63 -11.67
C TYR A 303 4.50 3.95 -11.61
N GLU A 304 3.90 3.90 -10.43
CA GLU A 304 2.51 3.45 -10.24
C GLU A 304 1.62 4.68 -10.06
N ALA A 305 0.61 4.82 -10.93
CA ALA A 305 -0.42 5.85 -10.82
C ALA A 305 -1.44 5.47 -9.72
N PRO A 306 -2.06 6.46 -9.03
CA PRO A 306 -3.03 6.17 -7.98
C PRO A 306 -4.19 5.29 -8.47
N GLN A 307 -4.61 4.30 -7.67
CA GLN A 307 -5.77 3.44 -8.01
C GLN A 307 -7.07 4.25 -8.24
N SER A 308 -7.16 5.46 -7.68
CA SER A 308 -8.25 6.42 -7.92
C SER A 308 -8.24 7.05 -9.32
N SER A 309 -7.14 6.97 -10.08
CA SER A 309 -7.07 7.49 -11.46
C SER A 309 -7.61 6.53 -12.52
N VAL A 310 -7.96 5.29 -12.16
CA VAL A 310 -8.49 4.29 -13.10
C VAL A 310 -9.95 4.64 -13.45
N PRO A 311 -10.28 4.90 -14.74
CA PRO A 311 -11.65 5.11 -15.19
C PRO A 311 -12.57 3.96 -14.82
N ARG A 312 -13.67 4.24 -14.11
CA ARG A 312 -14.71 3.25 -13.83
C ARG A 312 -16.11 3.84 -13.79
N LEU A 313 -17.09 2.96 -13.98
CA LEU A 313 -18.50 3.24 -13.77
C LEU A 313 -18.95 2.56 -12.47
N GLU A 314 -19.32 3.34 -11.46
CA GLU A 314 -19.91 2.83 -10.22
C GLU A 314 -21.43 2.66 -10.38
N VAL A 315 -21.98 1.58 -9.83
CA VAL A 315 -23.42 1.26 -9.82
C VAL A 315 -23.88 1.25 -8.36
N LEU A 316 -24.81 2.14 -8.01
CA LEU A 316 -25.16 2.44 -6.62
C LEU A 316 -26.70 2.49 -6.42
N PRO A 317 -27.32 1.51 -5.72
CA PRO A 317 -26.73 0.26 -5.25
C PRO A 317 -26.35 -0.67 -6.43
N PRO A 318 -25.43 -1.64 -6.24
CA PRO A 318 -25.05 -2.61 -7.29
C PRO A 318 -26.21 -3.55 -7.68
N SER A 319 -27.20 -3.67 -6.81
CA SER A 319 -28.37 -4.54 -6.91
C SER A 319 -29.59 -3.90 -6.27
N VAL A 320 -30.77 -4.33 -6.71
CA VAL A 320 -32.07 -3.86 -6.22
C VAL A 320 -32.93 -5.07 -5.87
N ASP A 321 -33.40 -5.16 -4.62
CA ASP A 321 -34.37 -6.19 -4.22
C ASP A 321 -35.72 -5.53 -3.88
N PHE A 322 -36.76 -5.92 -4.60
CA PHE A 322 -38.13 -5.47 -4.36
C PHE A 322 -38.84 -6.30 -3.27
N GLY A 323 -38.25 -7.42 -2.84
CA GLY A 323 -38.85 -8.34 -1.89
C GLY A 323 -40.22 -8.89 -2.35
N ALA A 324 -41.12 -9.11 -1.40
CA ALA A 324 -42.45 -9.65 -1.66
C ALA A 324 -43.41 -8.55 -2.19
N VAL A 325 -43.65 -8.54 -3.50
CA VAL A 325 -44.62 -7.64 -4.16
C VAL A 325 -45.95 -8.35 -4.36
N ALA A 326 -47.06 -7.64 -4.09
CA ALA A 326 -48.40 -8.18 -4.26
C ALA A 326 -48.74 -8.43 -5.75
N ILE A 327 -49.36 -9.57 -6.06
CA ILE A 327 -49.77 -9.95 -7.42
C ILE A 327 -50.64 -8.84 -8.03
N GLY A 328 -50.30 -8.42 -9.25
CA GLY A 328 -50.96 -7.33 -9.98
C GLY A 328 -50.42 -5.93 -9.65
N ARG A 329 -49.50 -5.78 -8.69
CA ARG A 329 -48.83 -4.49 -8.40
C ARG A 329 -47.54 -4.33 -9.22
N THR A 330 -47.24 -3.09 -9.57
CA THR A 330 -45.95 -2.67 -10.10
C THR A 330 -45.23 -1.82 -9.06
N GLU A 331 -44.00 -2.19 -8.71
CA GLU A 331 -43.07 -1.38 -7.92
C GLU A 331 -42.01 -0.73 -8.81
N LYS A 332 -41.38 0.33 -8.29
CA LYS A 332 -40.26 1.03 -8.92
C LYS A 332 -39.19 1.31 -7.88
N GLU A 333 -37.94 0.98 -8.21
CA GLU A 333 -36.75 1.29 -7.42
C GLU A 333 -35.70 1.99 -8.28
N GLU A 334 -34.82 2.76 -7.64
CA GLU A 334 -33.85 3.61 -8.33
C GLU A 334 -32.40 3.20 -8.07
N LEU A 335 -31.57 3.29 -9.11
CA LEU A 335 -30.13 3.05 -9.03
C LEU A 335 -29.38 4.17 -9.74
N THR A 336 -28.15 4.42 -9.30
CA THR A 336 -27.33 5.52 -9.77
C THR A 336 -26.09 4.99 -10.47
N LEU A 337 -25.89 5.38 -11.72
CA LEU A 337 -24.62 5.22 -12.43
C LEU A 337 -23.75 6.44 -12.18
N ARG A 338 -22.49 6.25 -11.77
CA ARG A 338 -21.56 7.35 -11.49
C ARG A 338 -20.22 7.16 -12.22
N ALA A 339 -19.80 8.19 -12.96
CA ALA A 339 -18.53 8.19 -13.66
C ALA A 339 -17.40 8.62 -12.72
N VAL A 340 -16.33 7.84 -12.64
CA VAL A 340 -15.15 8.12 -11.80
C VAL A 340 -13.88 8.11 -12.64
N GLY A 341 -12.97 9.05 -12.36
CA GLY A 341 -11.69 9.23 -13.05
C GLY A 341 -11.78 10.04 -14.35
N ARG A 342 -12.83 9.84 -15.16
CA ARG A 342 -13.13 10.64 -16.37
C ARG A 342 -14.63 10.56 -16.72
N ASP A 343 -15.02 11.28 -17.76
CA ASP A 343 -16.32 11.10 -18.44
C ASP A 343 -16.46 9.66 -18.94
N VAL A 344 -17.60 9.02 -18.69
CA VAL A 344 -17.88 7.65 -19.13
C VAL A 344 -19.10 7.63 -20.07
N THR A 345 -18.90 7.09 -21.26
CA THR A 345 -19.94 6.90 -22.28
C THR A 345 -20.50 5.49 -22.19
N ILE A 346 -21.78 5.39 -21.85
CA ILE A 346 -22.56 4.16 -21.91
C ILE A 346 -22.91 3.90 -23.37
N THR A 347 -22.42 2.78 -23.93
CA THR A 347 -22.57 2.44 -25.34
C THR A 347 -23.79 1.56 -25.61
N SER A 348 -24.10 0.63 -24.71
CA SER A 348 -25.34 -0.15 -24.74
C SER A 348 -25.72 -0.68 -23.34
N ILE A 349 -27.00 -0.95 -23.15
CA ILE A 349 -27.51 -1.64 -21.95
C ILE A 349 -28.31 -2.86 -22.42
N THR A 350 -27.79 -4.05 -22.15
CA THR A 350 -28.29 -5.31 -22.74
C THR A 350 -28.78 -6.26 -21.63
N PRO A 351 -30.06 -6.71 -21.64
CA PRO A 351 -30.54 -7.72 -20.69
C PRO A 351 -29.87 -9.07 -20.95
N MET A 352 -29.40 -9.73 -19.90
CA MET A 352 -28.67 -11.01 -19.95
C MET A 352 -29.49 -12.21 -19.47
N THR A 353 -30.54 -11.97 -18.67
CA THR A 353 -31.54 -12.97 -18.27
C THR A 353 -32.90 -12.63 -18.88
N PRO A 354 -33.87 -13.56 -18.91
CA PRO A 354 -35.13 -13.35 -19.63
C PRO A 354 -35.86 -12.08 -19.16
N LYS A 355 -36.43 -11.34 -20.12
CA LYS A 355 -37.36 -10.21 -19.87
C LYS A 355 -38.68 -10.75 -19.31
N GLY A 356 -38.65 -11.16 -18.05
CA GLY A 356 -39.86 -11.44 -17.28
C GLY A 356 -40.53 -10.14 -16.85
N GLN A 357 -40.95 -10.10 -15.60
CA GLN A 357 -41.70 -9.00 -15.00
C GLN A 357 -40.87 -7.72 -14.75
N PHE A 358 -39.58 -7.71 -15.11
CA PHE A 358 -38.66 -6.59 -14.90
C PHE A 358 -38.45 -5.73 -16.16
N GLN A 359 -38.48 -4.41 -15.98
CA GLN A 359 -38.14 -3.41 -17.00
C GLN A 359 -37.13 -2.41 -16.43
N LEU A 360 -36.01 -2.19 -17.13
CA LEU A 360 -35.07 -1.11 -16.82
C LEU A 360 -35.45 0.13 -17.63
N ASP A 361 -35.82 1.20 -16.94
CA ASP A 361 -36.04 2.51 -17.52
C ASP A 361 -34.71 3.25 -17.59
N ALA A 362 -34.11 3.22 -18.79
CA ALA A 362 -32.85 3.89 -19.10
C ALA A 362 -33.00 4.84 -20.30
N PRO A 363 -32.17 5.89 -20.39
CA PRO A 363 -32.07 6.71 -21.59
C PRO A 363 -31.66 5.88 -22.81
N ALA A 364 -32.03 6.35 -24.00
CA ALA A 364 -31.49 5.80 -25.24
C ALA A 364 -29.95 5.89 -25.24
N THR A 365 -29.29 4.78 -25.56
CA THR A 365 -27.83 4.70 -25.69
C THR A 365 -27.39 5.01 -27.13
N PRO A 366 -26.23 5.65 -27.36
CA PRO A 366 -25.22 5.98 -26.34
C PRO A 366 -25.54 7.27 -25.57
N PHE A 367 -25.04 7.36 -24.33
CA PHE A 367 -25.05 8.60 -23.55
C PHE A 367 -23.83 8.70 -22.63
N THR A 368 -23.39 9.93 -22.35
CA THR A 368 -22.21 10.18 -21.49
C THR A 368 -22.63 10.68 -20.11
N ILE A 369 -21.89 10.26 -19.08
CA ILE A 369 -21.94 10.76 -17.71
C ILE A 369 -20.61 11.47 -17.44
N SER A 370 -20.63 12.76 -17.14
CA SER A 370 -19.41 13.53 -16.90
C SER A 370 -18.69 13.11 -15.62
N ALA A 371 -17.36 13.28 -15.58
CA ALA A 371 -16.50 12.88 -14.46
C ALA A 371 -17.04 13.39 -13.11
N GLY A 372 -17.13 12.50 -12.12
CA GLY A 372 -17.65 12.80 -10.78
C GLY A 372 -19.17 12.95 -10.69
N SER A 373 -19.86 13.11 -11.82
CA SER A 373 -21.32 13.23 -11.91
C SER A 373 -22.01 11.87 -11.89
N SER A 374 -23.32 11.92 -11.68
CA SER A 374 -24.16 10.73 -11.52
C SER A 374 -25.44 10.84 -12.35
N ARG A 375 -25.96 9.69 -12.79
CA ARG A 375 -27.23 9.58 -13.52
C ARG A 375 -28.07 8.46 -12.95
N THR A 376 -29.27 8.80 -12.49
CA THR A 376 -30.24 7.84 -11.97
C THR A 376 -30.94 7.12 -13.12
N LEU A 377 -31.03 5.79 -13.00
CA LEU A 377 -31.88 4.89 -13.76
C LEU A 377 -32.93 4.30 -12.81
N ALA A 378 -33.99 3.69 -13.35
CA ALA A 378 -34.97 2.99 -12.54
C ALA A 378 -35.23 1.58 -13.05
N ILE A 379 -35.52 0.67 -12.12
CA ILE A 379 -36.05 -0.65 -12.43
C ILE A 379 -37.50 -0.66 -12.00
N ARG A 380 -38.38 -1.20 -12.84
CA ARG A 380 -39.76 -1.53 -12.51
C ARG A 380 -39.93 -3.04 -12.49
N TYR A 381 -40.71 -3.53 -11.53
CA TYR A 381 -41.09 -4.94 -11.41
C TYR A 381 -42.61 -5.06 -11.26
N SER A 382 -43.25 -5.90 -12.08
CA SER A 382 -44.72 -6.09 -12.08
C SER A 382 -45.10 -7.52 -11.74
N ALA A 383 -45.43 -7.78 -10.48
CA ALA A 383 -45.67 -9.14 -9.98
C ALA A 383 -46.88 -9.80 -10.66
N ALA A 384 -46.67 -10.95 -11.33
CA ALA A 384 -47.76 -11.78 -11.87
C ALA A 384 -47.97 -13.07 -11.06
N ASP A 385 -47.01 -13.43 -10.21
CA ASP A 385 -47.04 -14.54 -9.28
C ASP A 385 -46.23 -14.14 -8.02
N THR A 386 -46.15 -15.02 -7.01
CA THR A 386 -45.31 -14.81 -5.82
C THR A 386 -43.93 -15.44 -5.95
N ALA A 387 -43.54 -15.95 -7.12
CA ALA A 387 -42.31 -16.71 -7.27
C ALA A 387 -41.09 -15.78 -7.27
N TYR A 388 -39.95 -16.26 -6.75
CA TYR A 388 -38.70 -15.51 -6.81
C TYR A 388 -38.20 -15.37 -8.26
N ARG A 389 -37.89 -14.15 -8.68
CA ARG A 389 -37.43 -13.79 -10.03
C ARG A 389 -36.16 -12.92 -9.93
N PHE A 390 -35.30 -13.03 -10.94
CA PHE A 390 -34.03 -12.34 -11.00
C PHE A 390 -33.75 -11.79 -12.41
N ALA A 391 -33.31 -10.54 -12.50
CA ALA A 391 -32.96 -9.85 -13.74
C ALA A 391 -31.55 -9.27 -13.70
N ARG A 392 -30.88 -9.26 -14.86
CA ARG A 392 -29.50 -8.79 -15.03
C ARG A 392 -29.35 -8.02 -16.33
N TRP A 393 -28.64 -6.90 -16.30
CA TRP A 393 -28.27 -6.12 -17.48
C TRP A 393 -26.76 -5.86 -17.51
N ALA A 394 -26.12 -6.12 -18.65
CA ALA A 394 -24.77 -5.64 -18.93
C ALA A 394 -24.82 -4.19 -19.41
N ILE A 395 -23.97 -3.34 -18.84
CA ILE A 395 -23.77 -1.95 -19.22
C ILE A 395 -22.41 -1.85 -19.91
N ALA A 396 -22.43 -1.91 -21.23
CA ALA A 396 -21.25 -1.66 -22.05
C ALA A 396 -20.92 -0.16 -21.98
N ASN A 397 -19.66 0.15 -21.75
CA ASN A 397 -19.16 1.50 -21.59
C ASN A 397 -17.67 1.59 -21.97
N ASP A 398 -17.12 2.79 -22.06
CA ASP A 398 -15.73 3.05 -22.47
C ASP A 398 -14.74 3.17 -21.30
N ALA A 399 -15.16 2.95 -20.05
CA ALA A 399 -14.27 2.85 -18.91
C ALA A 399 -13.55 1.49 -18.86
N CYS A 400 -12.67 1.31 -17.87
CA CYS A 400 -11.76 0.15 -17.83
C CYS A 400 -12.41 -1.18 -17.47
N ALA A 401 -13.67 -1.16 -17.02
CA ALA A 401 -14.47 -2.34 -16.74
C ALA A 401 -15.92 -2.13 -17.22
N GLY A 402 -16.51 -3.17 -17.79
CA GLY A 402 -17.95 -3.24 -17.98
C GLY A 402 -18.65 -3.23 -16.63
N ALA A 403 -19.85 -2.64 -16.56
CA ALA A 403 -20.67 -2.68 -15.35
C ALA A 403 -21.86 -3.62 -15.54
N VAL A 404 -22.44 -4.08 -14.44
CA VAL A 404 -23.62 -4.94 -14.43
C VAL A 404 -24.61 -4.41 -13.41
N VAL A 405 -25.89 -4.41 -13.77
CA VAL A 405 -27.01 -4.11 -12.87
C VAL A 405 -27.79 -5.39 -12.61
N PHE A 406 -28.21 -5.57 -11.36
CA PHE A 406 -28.94 -6.73 -10.89
C PHE A 406 -30.26 -6.33 -10.22
N ALA A 407 -31.30 -7.15 -10.38
CA ALA A 407 -32.54 -6.99 -9.64
C ALA A 407 -33.14 -8.33 -9.23
N ALA A 408 -33.79 -8.37 -8.07
CA ALA A 408 -34.50 -9.51 -7.51
C ALA A 408 -35.88 -9.11 -6.98
N ALA A 409 -36.84 -10.03 -6.98
CA ALA A 409 -38.19 -9.82 -6.44
C ALA A 409 -38.91 -11.15 -6.20
N GLY A 410 -39.98 -11.13 -5.41
CA GLY A 410 -40.85 -12.28 -5.13
C GLY A 410 -40.48 -13.05 -3.86
N THR A 411 -41.24 -14.09 -3.54
CA THR A 411 -41.07 -14.92 -2.34
C THR A 411 -40.38 -16.25 -2.66
N ARG A 412 -39.50 -16.69 -1.76
CA ARG A 412 -38.74 -17.95 -1.88
C ARG A 412 -39.59 -19.17 -1.45
N ALA A 413 -40.71 -19.39 -2.10
CA ALA A 413 -41.63 -20.48 -1.82
C ALA A 413 -41.17 -21.81 -2.46
N ARG A 414 -40.22 -22.50 -1.80
CA ARG A 414 -39.35 -23.58 -2.31
C ARG A 414 -38.37 -23.11 -3.41
N PRO A 415 -37.11 -23.58 -3.40
CA PRO A 415 -36.17 -23.24 -4.46
C PRO A 415 -36.47 -24.04 -5.73
N GLU A 416 -37.08 -23.40 -6.72
CA GLU A 416 -36.61 -23.65 -8.09
C GLU A 416 -35.16 -23.17 -8.13
N PRO A 417 -34.18 -23.98 -8.56
CA PRO A 417 -32.77 -23.60 -8.54
C PRO A 417 -32.51 -22.50 -9.59
N SER A 418 -32.58 -21.24 -9.15
CA SER A 418 -32.22 -20.09 -9.98
C SER A 418 -30.70 -19.98 -10.14
N ILE A 419 -29.94 -20.39 -9.12
CA ILE A 419 -28.48 -20.33 -9.12
C ILE A 419 -27.87 -21.31 -10.13
N ARG A 420 -26.94 -20.82 -10.94
CA ARG A 420 -26.26 -21.59 -11.98
C ARG A 420 -24.77 -21.28 -12.03
N LEU A 421 -23.95 -22.32 -12.19
CA LEU A 421 -22.53 -22.16 -12.46
C LEU A 421 -22.34 -21.77 -13.94
N ILE A 422 -21.69 -20.63 -14.18
CA ILE A 422 -21.40 -20.12 -15.53
C ILE A 422 -20.03 -20.60 -16.00
N ARG A 423 -19.05 -20.69 -15.10
CA ARG A 423 -17.71 -21.22 -15.39
C ARG A 423 -17.06 -21.78 -14.11
N PRO A 424 -16.36 -22.92 -14.14
CA PRO A 424 -16.35 -23.89 -15.24
C PRO A 424 -17.74 -24.52 -15.43
N ASN A 425 -18.15 -24.80 -16.66
CA ASN A 425 -19.44 -25.44 -16.94
C ASN A 425 -19.38 -26.63 -17.91
N GLY A 426 -18.20 -26.97 -18.45
CA GLY A 426 -17.99 -28.20 -19.22
C GLY A 426 -16.94 -28.04 -20.33
N GLY A 427 -15.95 -28.94 -20.33
CA GLY A 427 -14.94 -29.02 -21.40
C GLY A 427 -13.70 -28.14 -21.21
N GLU A 428 -13.66 -27.29 -20.18
CA GLU A 428 -12.45 -26.52 -19.85
C GLU A 428 -11.30 -27.41 -19.37
N ARG A 429 -10.07 -27.09 -19.79
CA ARG A 429 -8.85 -27.68 -19.26
C ARG A 429 -8.09 -26.65 -18.44
N PHE A 430 -7.80 -26.98 -17.18
CA PHE A 430 -7.02 -26.11 -16.30
C PHE A 430 -5.65 -26.72 -16.01
N ILE A 431 -4.63 -25.86 -15.95
CA ILE A 431 -3.27 -26.24 -15.57
C ILE A 431 -3.19 -26.23 -14.04
N ALA A 432 -2.72 -27.32 -13.44
CA ALA A 432 -2.48 -27.42 -12.01
C ALA A 432 -1.60 -26.26 -11.50
N GLY A 433 -2.04 -25.57 -10.45
CA GLY A 433 -1.35 -24.42 -9.86
C GLY A 433 -1.61 -23.06 -10.54
N SER A 434 -2.27 -23.03 -11.70
CA SER A 434 -2.66 -21.76 -12.35
C SER A 434 -3.80 -21.07 -11.59
N THR A 435 -4.05 -19.79 -11.89
CA THR A 435 -5.23 -19.07 -11.37
C THR A 435 -6.24 -18.91 -12.50
N THR A 436 -7.52 -19.19 -12.21
CA THR A 436 -8.66 -19.07 -13.12
C THR A 436 -9.83 -18.43 -12.38
N THR A 437 -10.86 -17.99 -13.11
CA THR A 437 -12.08 -17.43 -12.51
C THR A 437 -13.21 -18.45 -12.58
N ILE A 438 -13.82 -18.72 -11.42
CA ILE A 438 -15.13 -19.36 -11.28
C ILE A 438 -16.18 -18.26 -11.32
N SER A 439 -17.29 -18.46 -12.02
CA SER A 439 -18.41 -17.51 -12.05
C SER A 439 -19.75 -18.21 -12.00
N TRP A 440 -20.73 -17.53 -11.41
CA TRP A 440 -22.10 -17.99 -11.23
C TRP A 440 -23.09 -16.85 -11.48
N ASP A 441 -24.37 -17.19 -11.58
CA ASP A 441 -25.45 -16.26 -11.91
C ASP A 441 -26.77 -16.77 -11.33
N GLY A 442 -27.84 -15.95 -11.37
CA GLY A 442 -29.18 -16.35 -10.90
C GLY A 442 -29.45 -16.11 -9.41
N VAL A 443 -28.53 -15.43 -8.72
CA VAL A 443 -28.69 -14.84 -7.39
C VAL A 443 -28.10 -13.42 -7.41
N ALA A 444 -28.49 -12.57 -6.45
CA ALA A 444 -27.96 -11.21 -6.38
C ALA A 444 -26.47 -11.19 -5.96
N PRO A 445 -25.67 -10.18 -6.34
CA PRO A 445 -24.24 -10.12 -6.00
C PRO A 445 -23.94 -10.17 -4.51
N GLU A 446 -24.83 -9.65 -3.65
CA GLU A 446 -24.73 -9.71 -2.20
C GLU A 446 -25.16 -11.05 -1.60
N THR A 447 -25.80 -11.92 -2.39
CA THR A 447 -26.21 -13.25 -1.94
C THR A 447 -24.98 -14.12 -1.69
N PRO A 448 -24.76 -14.60 -0.46
CA PRO A 448 -23.62 -15.43 -0.13
C PRO A 448 -23.76 -16.83 -0.75
N VAL A 449 -22.68 -17.34 -1.33
CA VAL A 449 -22.61 -18.68 -1.92
C VAL A 449 -21.38 -19.44 -1.41
N GLN A 450 -21.48 -20.76 -1.38
CA GLN A 450 -20.36 -21.68 -1.19
C GLN A 450 -19.88 -22.19 -2.55
N LEU A 451 -18.57 -22.36 -2.71
CA LEU A 451 -17.97 -22.95 -3.92
C LEU A 451 -17.20 -24.22 -3.55
N GLU A 452 -17.42 -25.29 -4.31
CA GLU A 452 -16.77 -26.58 -4.11
C GLU A 452 -16.34 -27.20 -5.45
N TYR A 453 -15.31 -28.03 -5.40
CA TYR A 453 -14.90 -28.89 -6.51
C TYR A 453 -14.78 -30.34 -6.08
N SER A 454 -14.84 -31.24 -7.05
CA SER A 454 -14.57 -32.67 -6.90
C SER A 454 -13.49 -33.06 -7.91
N THR A 455 -12.64 -34.03 -7.54
CA THR A 455 -11.70 -34.70 -8.45
C THR A 455 -12.10 -36.14 -8.79
N ASP A 456 -13.26 -36.61 -8.32
CA ASP A 456 -13.69 -38.01 -8.34
C ASP A 456 -15.16 -38.20 -8.78
N ALA A 457 -15.60 -37.36 -9.73
CA ALA A 457 -16.97 -37.31 -10.26
C ALA A 457 -18.08 -37.07 -9.22
N GLY A 458 -17.77 -36.34 -8.15
CA GLY A 458 -18.73 -35.89 -7.13
C GLY A 458 -18.86 -36.83 -5.95
N THR A 459 -17.95 -37.81 -5.81
CA THR A 459 -17.91 -38.75 -4.69
C THR A 459 -17.44 -38.06 -3.42
N THR A 460 -16.42 -37.21 -3.53
CA THR A 460 -15.99 -36.29 -2.47
C THR A 460 -15.94 -34.86 -2.99
N TRP A 461 -16.40 -33.91 -2.16
CA TRP A 461 -16.37 -32.50 -2.46
C TRP A 461 -15.36 -31.80 -1.54
N LYS A 462 -14.59 -30.88 -2.13
CA LYS A 462 -13.57 -30.08 -1.46
C LYS A 462 -13.96 -28.62 -1.60
N THR A 463 -14.03 -27.92 -0.48
CA THR A 463 -14.37 -26.50 -0.44
C THR A 463 -13.27 -25.67 -1.11
N ILE A 464 -13.69 -24.80 -2.03
CA ILE A 464 -12.86 -23.74 -2.62
C ILE A 464 -12.91 -22.50 -1.72
N THR A 465 -14.13 -22.13 -1.32
CA THR A 465 -14.40 -21.16 -0.26
C THR A 465 -15.76 -21.48 0.37
N GLU A 466 -15.84 -21.36 1.69
CA GLU A 466 -17.07 -21.59 2.46
C GLU A 466 -18.10 -20.49 2.21
N ARG A 467 -17.65 -19.29 1.90
CA ARG A 467 -18.49 -18.12 1.65
C ARG A 467 -17.81 -17.19 0.65
N THR A 468 -18.54 -16.77 -0.37
CA THR A 468 -18.16 -15.69 -1.28
C THR A 468 -19.42 -15.04 -1.84
N SER A 469 -19.27 -13.87 -2.46
CA SER A 469 -20.35 -13.16 -3.15
C SER A 469 -19.79 -12.52 -4.43
N GLY A 470 -20.54 -11.66 -5.12
CA GLY A 470 -20.09 -10.90 -6.30
C GLY A 470 -20.29 -11.59 -7.66
N GLY A 471 -20.73 -12.84 -7.72
CA GLY A 471 -20.96 -13.58 -8.97
C GLY A 471 -19.69 -14.14 -9.63
N SER A 472 -18.50 -13.86 -9.09
CA SER A 472 -17.25 -14.48 -9.53
C SER A 472 -16.22 -14.63 -8.40
N PHE A 473 -15.28 -15.56 -8.55
CA PHE A 473 -14.23 -15.84 -7.57
C PHE A 473 -12.93 -16.28 -8.27
N HIS A 474 -11.81 -15.75 -7.81
CA HIS A 474 -10.48 -16.11 -8.32
C HIS A 474 -9.99 -17.41 -7.64
N TRP A 475 -10.00 -18.51 -8.39
CA TRP A 475 -9.63 -19.83 -7.93
C TRP A 475 -8.22 -20.20 -8.36
N LYS A 476 -7.35 -20.50 -7.40
CA LYS A 476 -6.07 -21.19 -7.68
C LYS A 476 -6.33 -22.68 -7.83
N VAL A 477 -6.11 -23.18 -9.04
CA VAL A 477 -6.37 -24.57 -9.43
C VAL A 477 -5.48 -25.51 -8.63
N PRO A 478 -6.03 -26.49 -7.89
CA PRO A 478 -5.27 -27.41 -7.06
C PRO A 478 -4.23 -28.22 -7.82
N ALA A 479 -3.17 -28.63 -7.13
CA ALA A 479 -2.10 -29.47 -7.68
C ALA A 479 -2.46 -30.96 -7.83
N THR A 480 -3.76 -31.29 -7.99
CA THR A 480 -4.27 -32.67 -8.08
C THR A 480 -4.92 -32.88 -9.45
N PRO A 481 -4.21 -33.48 -10.43
CA PRO A 481 -4.76 -33.74 -11.75
C PRO A 481 -5.92 -34.75 -11.71
N SER A 482 -6.98 -34.49 -12.47
CA SER A 482 -8.06 -35.45 -12.72
C SER A 482 -8.85 -35.07 -13.97
N GLU A 483 -9.32 -36.07 -14.72
CA GLU A 483 -10.25 -35.91 -15.84
C GLU A 483 -11.72 -36.03 -15.39
N ARG A 484 -11.97 -36.38 -14.12
CA ARG A 484 -13.30 -36.55 -13.51
C ARG A 484 -13.67 -35.36 -12.62
N CYS A 485 -13.26 -34.16 -13.04
CA CYS A 485 -13.47 -32.92 -12.30
C CYS A 485 -14.93 -32.46 -12.39
N LEU A 486 -15.50 -32.05 -11.27
CA LEU A 486 -16.76 -31.31 -11.20
C LEU A 486 -16.57 -30.05 -10.34
N ALA A 487 -17.39 -29.03 -10.55
CA ALA A 487 -17.50 -27.86 -9.69
C ALA A 487 -18.98 -27.57 -9.44
N ARG A 488 -19.29 -26.99 -8.27
CA ARG A 488 -20.64 -26.52 -7.95
C ARG A 488 -20.60 -25.22 -7.18
N VAL A 489 -21.72 -24.50 -7.28
CA VAL A 489 -22.05 -23.34 -6.46
C VAL A 489 -23.34 -23.66 -5.72
N ALA A 490 -23.39 -23.33 -4.43
CA ALA A 490 -24.58 -23.48 -3.60
C ALA A 490 -24.91 -22.13 -2.94
N GLU A 491 -26.16 -21.69 -3.02
CA GLU A 491 -26.61 -20.54 -2.25
C GLU A 491 -26.63 -20.86 -0.75
N ILE A 492 -26.14 -19.93 0.08
CA ILE A 492 -26.19 -20.06 1.54
C ILE A 492 -27.47 -19.39 2.01
N ASP A 493 -28.49 -20.20 2.31
CA ASP A 493 -29.82 -19.72 2.71
C ASP A 493 -29.77 -18.93 4.03
N THR A 494 -29.95 -17.61 3.91
CA THR A 494 -29.99 -16.66 5.02
C THR A 494 -31.34 -16.62 5.75
N ALA A 495 -32.41 -17.18 5.16
CA ALA A 495 -33.73 -17.27 5.78
C ALA A 495 -33.86 -18.53 6.66
N ALA A 496 -33.34 -19.68 6.21
CA ALA A 496 -33.28 -20.88 7.04
C ALA A 496 -32.35 -20.73 8.26
N THR A 497 -31.27 -19.96 8.12
CA THR A 497 -30.33 -19.66 9.23
C THR A 497 -30.85 -18.64 10.25
N ALA A 498 -32.01 -18.02 10.02
CA ALA A 498 -32.70 -17.24 11.06
C ALA A 498 -33.49 -18.12 12.06
N ALA A 499 -33.73 -19.40 11.74
CA ALA A 499 -34.47 -20.36 12.58
C ALA A 499 -33.61 -21.53 13.10
N ALA A 500 -32.45 -21.79 12.48
CA ALA A 500 -31.46 -22.71 13.03
C ALA A 500 -30.46 -21.96 13.91
N ASP A 501 -30.57 -22.14 15.23
CA ASP A 501 -29.59 -21.66 16.22
C ASP A 501 -28.27 -22.43 16.05
N THR A 502 -27.47 -22.03 15.05
CA THR A 502 -26.09 -22.49 14.83
C THR A 502 -25.09 -21.78 15.75
N GLY A 503 -25.59 -20.94 16.68
CA GLY A 503 -24.80 -20.36 17.74
C GLY A 503 -24.34 -21.43 18.72
N MET A 504 -23.02 -21.63 18.82
CA MET A 504 -22.47 -22.49 19.86
C MET A 504 -22.69 -21.85 21.24
N ARG A 505 -23.70 -22.32 21.98
CA ARG A 505 -24.02 -21.80 23.31
C ARG A 505 -22.95 -22.16 24.33
N LEU A 506 -22.09 -21.19 24.63
CA LEU A 506 -21.10 -21.27 25.70
C LEU A 506 -21.79 -21.39 27.05
N THR A 507 -21.51 -22.48 27.77
CA THR A 507 -22.07 -22.75 29.10
C THR A 507 -20.98 -22.77 30.17
N GLY A 508 -21.36 -22.88 31.45
CA GLY A 508 -20.40 -22.93 32.55
C GLY A 508 -19.81 -21.58 32.99
N ALA A 509 -20.39 -20.44 32.55
CA ALA A 509 -20.16 -19.14 33.15
C ALA A 509 -20.63 -19.11 34.63
N GLY A 510 -21.85 -19.62 34.87
CA GLY A 510 -22.52 -19.60 36.18
C GLY A 510 -23.06 -18.24 36.61
N GLU A 511 -22.78 -17.18 35.83
CA GLU A 511 -22.82 -15.78 36.25
C GLU A 511 -23.23 -14.87 35.08
N VAL A 512 -23.63 -13.63 35.39
CA VAL A 512 -23.99 -12.63 34.36
C VAL A 512 -22.74 -12.07 33.69
N ILE A 513 -22.58 -12.34 32.39
CA ILE A 513 -21.55 -11.76 31.53
C ILE A 513 -21.96 -10.34 31.10
N LEU A 514 -21.06 -9.37 31.27
CA LEU A 514 -21.24 -7.95 30.96
C LEU A 514 -20.70 -7.56 29.59
N THR A 515 -19.58 -8.16 29.18
CA THR A 515 -19.00 -8.01 27.84
C THR A 515 -18.22 -9.27 27.48
N SER A 516 -17.95 -9.45 26.19
CA SER A 516 -17.17 -10.55 25.66
C SER A 516 -16.22 -10.07 24.55
N ALA A 517 -15.05 -10.68 24.47
CA ALA A 517 -14.09 -10.44 23.40
C ALA A 517 -13.55 -11.78 22.86
N PHE A 518 -13.42 -11.89 21.54
CA PHE A 518 -12.67 -12.97 20.90
C PHE A 518 -11.17 -12.65 20.91
N SER A 519 -10.33 -13.68 20.91
CA SER A 519 -8.91 -13.52 20.59
C SER A 519 -8.73 -13.23 19.09
N PRO A 520 -7.64 -12.54 18.67
CA PRO A 520 -7.46 -12.13 17.27
C PRO A 520 -7.34 -13.28 16.26
N ASP A 521 -6.95 -14.46 16.72
CA ASP A 521 -6.89 -15.71 15.97
C ASP A 521 -8.22 -16.49 15.95
N GLY A 522 -9.26 -15.99 16.65
CA GLY A 522 -10.57 -16.61 16.75
C GLY A 522 -10.62 -17.90 17.58
N THR A 523 -9.52 -18.33 18.21
CA THR A 523 -9.44 -19.61 18.94
C THR A 523 -10.07 -19.56 20.34
N MET A 524 -10.09 -18.37 20.95
CA MET A 524 -10.62 -18.14 22.30
C MET A 524 -11.69 -17.05 22.31
N VAL A 525 -12.54 -17.11 23.33
CA VAL A 525 -13.44 -16.01 23.70
C VAL A 525 -13.46 -15.88 25.22
N ALA A 526 -13.39 -14.65 25.71
CA ALA A 526 -13.44 -14.32 27.14
C ALA A 526 -14.70 -13.52 27.45
N GLY A 527 -15.24 -13.66 28.66
CA GLY A 527 -16.43 -12.90 29.10
C GLY A 527 -16.22 -12.32 30.50
N ALA A 528 -16.35 -11.00 30.66
CA ALA A 528 -16.23 -10.33 31.96
C ALA A 528 -17.54 -10.43 32.75
N SER A 529 -17.52 -10.67 34.07
CA SER A 529 -18.74 -10.92 34.85
C SER A 529 -18.89 -10.13 36.17
N TRP A 530 -20.14 -10.09 36.64
CA TRP A 530 -20.55 -9.50 37.93
C TRP A 530 -19.88 -10.12 39.17
N SER A 531 -19.37 -11.34 39.11
CA SER A 531 -18.72 -12.00 40.26
C SER A 531 -17.19 -11.79 40.31
N GLY A 532 -16.63 -10.99 39.39
CA GLY A 532 -15.18 -10.79 39.28
C GLY A 532 -14.45 -11.96 38.61
N VAL A 533 -15.23 -12.87 38.02
CA VAL A 533 -14.76 -14.06 37.33
C VAL A 533 -14.82 -13.78 35.83
N VAL A 534 -13.72 -13.97 35.12
CA VAL A 534 -13.62 -13.82 33.67
C VAL A 534 -13.36 -15.20 33.06
N PRO A 535 -14.42 -16.00 32.82
CA PRO A 535 -14.29 -17.26 32.07
C PRO A 535 -13.72 -17.03 30.67
N VAL A 536 -12.94 -18.00 30.21
CA VAL A 536 -12.40 -18.07 28.84
C VAL A 536 -12.72 -19.44 28.26
N TRP A 537 -13.30 -19.46 27.07
CA TRP A 537 -13.69 -20.64 26.33
C TRP A 537 -12.85 -20.82 25.08
N ASP A 538 -12.64 -22.08 24.70
CA ASP A 538 -12.16 -22.46 23.38
C ASP A 538 -13.33 -22.44 22.38
N VAL A 539 -13.12 -21.81 21.23
CA VAL A 539 -14.16 -21.54 20.23
C VAL A 539 -14.48 -22.76 19.36
N ALA A 540 -13.55 -23.71 19.21
CA ALA A 540 -13.77 -24.94 18.45
C ALA A 540 -14.61 -25.98 19.20
N THR A 541 -14.53 -25.99 20.53
CA THR A 541 -15.16 -27.00 21.40
C THR A 541 -16.25 -26.45 22.32
N GLY A 542 -16.33 -25.13 22.49
CA GLY A 542 -17.24 -24.46 23.42
C GLY A 542 -16.93 -24.69 24.90
N LYS A 543 -15.82 -25.37 25.20
CA LYS A 543 -15.45 -25.72 26.57
C LYS A 543 -14.72 -24.55 27.24
N LYS A 544 -15.06 -24.31 28.51
CA LYS A 544 -14.32 -23.35 29.35
C LYS A 544 -12.92 -23.91 29.62
N ILE A 545 -11.89 -23.25 29.07
CA ILE A 545 -10.48 -23.64 29.18
C ILE A 545 -9.76 -22.92 30.33
N ARG A 546 -10.20 -21.72 30.70
CA ARG A 546 -9.60 -20.94 31.79
C ARG A 546 -10.66 -20.13 32.53
N THR A 547 -10.29 -19.66 33.70
CA THR A 547 -11.02 -18.65 34.45
C THR A 547 -10.00 -17.70 35.07
N ILE A 548 -10.08 -16.42 34.73
CA ILE A 548 -9.30 -15.33 35.33
C ILE A 548 -10.13 -14.74 36.49
N SER A 549 -9.48 -14.36 37.60
CA SER A 549 -10.16 -13.79 38.77
C SER A 549 -9.56 -12.43 39.09
N VAL A 550 -10.34 -11.34 38.94
CA VAL A 550 -9.81 -9.95 39.03
C VAL A 550 -9.58 -9.45 40.46
N GLY A 551 -9.79 -10.30 41.47
CA GLY A 551 -9.52 -10.03 42.87
C GLY A 551 -10.74 -9.61 43.70
N MET A 552 -10.48 -9.12 44.91
CA MET A 552 -11.49 -8.69 45.88
C MET A 552 -11.58 -7.16 45.96
N ASN A 553 -12.79 -6.65 46.21
CA ASN A 553 -13.07 -5.27 46.58
C ASN A 553 -13.71 -5.27 47.98
N GLY A 554 -12.88 -5.10 49.02
CA GLY A 554 -13.30 -5.31 50.41
C GLY A 554 -13.69 -6.77 50.67
N PRO A 555 -14.83 -7.04 51.33
CA PRO A 555 -15.25 -8.40 51.70
C PRO A 555 -15.90 -9.20 50.55
N ARG A 556 -15.99 -8.65 49.34
CA ARG A 556 -16.63 -9.29 48.17
C ARG A 556 -15.73 -9.26 46.93
N PRO A 557 -15.94 -10.14 45.94
CA PRO A 557 -15.24 -10.04 44.66
C PRO A 557 -15.45 -8.69 43.96
N ALA A 558 -14.40 -8.20 43.30
CA ALA A 558 -14.46 -6.99 42.47
C ALA A 558 -15.11 -7.34 41.12
N ARG A 559 -16.19 -6.66 40.72
CA ARG A 559 -16.89 -6.99 39.46
C ARG A 559 -16.02 -6.65 38.24
N ALA A 560 -15.95 -7.53 37.25
CA ALA A 560 -15.26 -7.29 35.98
C ALA A 560 -16.28 -6.83 34.92
N TYR A 561 -16.12 -5.63 34.37
CA TYR A 561 -17.06 -5.05 33.38
C TYR A 561 -16.45 -4.92 31.98
N TYR A 562 -15.14 -5.10 31.82
CA TYR A 562 -14.48 -5.12 30.50
C TYR A 562 -13.45 -6.25 30.38
N VAL A 563 -13.35 -6.83 29.19
CA VAL A 563 -12.26 -7.73 28.77
C VAL A 563 -11.93 -7.52 27.29
N GLU A 564 -10.64 -7.58 26.94
CA GLU A 564 -10.12 -7.55 25.57
C GLU A 564 -8.84 -8.39 25.48
N PHE A 565 -8.52 -8.96 24.32
CA PHE A 565 -7.26 -9.65 24.08
C PHE A 565 -6.20 -8.71 23.48
N SER A 566 -4.93 -8.95 23.76
CA SER A 566 -3.83 -8.28 23.05
C SER A 566 -3.84 -8.63 21.56
N PRO A 567 -3.28 -7.80 20.66
CA PRO A 567 -3.27 -8.06 19.21
C PRO A 567 -2.61 -9.38 18.77
N ASN A 568 -1.84 -10.02 19.65
CA ASN A 568 -1.21 -11.32 19.44
C ASN A 568 -1.89 -12.49 20.19
N GLY A 569 -3.04 -12.26 20.85
CA GLY A 569 -3.81 -13.25 21.61
C GLY A 569 -3.16 -13.77 22.91
N ARG A 570 -1.89 -13.43 23.18
CA ARG A 570 -1.12 -13.99 24.30
C ARG A 570 -1.47 -13.38 25.66
N GLN A 571 -2.09 -12.21 25.68
CA GLN A 571 -2.53 -11.54 26.90
C GLN A 571 -4.00 -11.15 26.81
N ALA A 572 -4.64 -11.00 27.97
CA ALA A 572 -5.93 -10.35 28.09
C ALA A 572 -5.83 -9.16 29.04
N LEU A 573 -6.52 -8.08 28.71
CA LEU A 573 -6.75 -6.95 29.59
C LEU A 573 -8.14 -7.08 30.19
N THR A 574 -8.26 -6.90 31.51
CA THR A 574 -9.55 -6.84 32.20
C THR A 574 -9.67 -5.53 32.97
N ALA A 575 -10.88 -5.02 33.10
CA ALA A 575 -11.15 -3.81 33.88
C ALA A 575 -12.23 -4.10 34.94
N ALA A 576 -11.93 -3.73 36.18
CA ALA A 576 -12.66 -4.18 37.37
C ALA A 576 -13.00 -3.06 38.37
N GLU A 577 -13.98 -3.31 39.25
CA GLU A 577 -14.32 -2.42 40.36
C GLU A 577 -13.11 -2.09 41.24
N GLY A 578 -13.07 -0.87 41.78
CA GLY A 578 -11.90 -0.34 42.49
C GLY A 578 -10.90 0.40 41.58
N ASN A 579 -11.29 0.69 40.32
CA ASN A 579 -10.49 1.44 39.35
C ASN A 579 -9.17 0.74 38.97
N ILE A 580 -9.29 -0.58 38.78
CA ILE A 580 -8.19 -1.49 38.46
C ILE A 580 -8.32 -1.96 37.02
N VAL A 581 -7.26 -1.76 36.24
CA VAL A 581 -7.06 -2.40 34.94
C VAL A 581 -5.89 -3.38 35.07
N SER A 582 -6.15 -4.65 34.82
CA SER A 582 -5.18 -5.75 34.98
C SER A 582 -4.89 -6.38 33.63
N VAL A 583 -3.63 -6.74 33.38
CA VAL A 583 -3.22 -7.51 32.20
C VAL A 583 -2.74 -8.88 32.64
N TRP A 584 -3.21 -9.91 31.96
CA TRP A 584 -3.03 -11.31 32.29
C TRP A 584 -2.32 -12.01 31.14
N ASP A 585 -1.34 -12.86 31.45
CA ASP A 585 -0.75 -13.78 30.48
C ASP A 585 -1.67 -15.01 30.30
N MET A 586 -2.06 -15.31 29.06
CA MET A 586 -3.08 -16.33 28.77
C MET A 586 -2.56 -17.78 28.89
N ALA A 587 -1.24 -17.97 28.80
CA ALA A 587 -0.61 -19.28 28.95
C ALA A 587 -0.50 -19.71 30.42
N SER A 588 -0.04 -18.81 31.31
CA SER A 588 0.11 -19.07 32.74
C SER A 588 -1.15 -18.72 33.55
N GLY A 589 -1.96 -17.76 33.10
CA GLY A 589 -3.08 -17.19 33.85
C GLY A 589 -2.67 -16.17 34.92
N ARG A 590 -1.41 -15.71 34.94
CA ARG A 590 -0.91 -14.76 35.93
C ARG A 590 -1.17 -13.30 35.53
N GLU A 591 -1.47 -12.45 36.51
CA GLU A 591 -1.41 -10.99 36.36
C GLU A 591 0.05 -10.58 36.08
N VAL A 592 0.29 -9.91 34.96
CA VAL A 592 1.63 -9.45 34.53
C VAL A 592 1.80 -7.93 34.59
N ALA A 593 0.71 -7.17 34.56
CA ALA A 593 0.71 -5.74 34.83
C ALA A 593 -0.61 -5.31 35.48
N LYS A 594 -0.56 -4.24 36.27
CA LYS A 594 -1.72 -3.68 36.97
C LYS A 594 -1.64 -2.16 36.98
N PHE A 595 -2.71 -1.52 36.54
CA PHE A 595 -2.82 -0.07 36.40
C PHE A 595 -3.98 0.44 37.25
N LYS A 596 -3.76 1.61 37.86
CA LYS A 596 -4.82 2.37 38.53
C LYS A 596 -5.26 3.50 37.61
N GLY A 597 -6.54 3.51 37.25
CA GLY A 597 -7.14 4.49 36.35
C GLY A 597 -8.66 4.35 36.40
N LYS A 598 -9.41 5.42 36.13
CA LYS A 598 -10.86 5.46 36.35
C LYS A 598 -11.65 4.95 35.14
N PRO A 599 -12.16 3.72 35.15
CA PRO A 599 -13.41 3.44 34.47
C PRO A 599 -14.53 4.34 35.03
N TYR A 600 -15.47 4.77 34.21
CA TYR A 600 -16.76 5.18 34.73
C TYR A 600 -17.64 3.94 34.92
N ASN A 601 -17.89 3.58 36.19
CA ASN A 601 -18.89 2.60 36.55
C ASN A 601 -20.06 3.31 37.26
N LYS A 602 -21.29 3.02 36.83
CA LYS A 602 -22.53 3.62 37.38
C LYS A 602 -22.81 3.26 38.85
N THR A 603 -21.99 2.42 39.48
CA THR A 603 -22.24 1.85 40.80
C THR A 603 -22.03 2.81 41.98
N GLU A 604 -21.22 3.86 41.86
CA GLU A 604 -21.02 4.82 42.97
C GLU A 604 -22.22 5.76 43.19
N ARG A 605 -23.17 5.85 42.25
CA ARG A 605 -24.31 6.79 42.30
C ARG A 605 -25.68 6.15 42.10
N TRP A 606 -25.86 4.89 42.53
CA TRP A 606 -27.15 4.20 42.38
C TRP A 606 -28.26 4.72 43.31
N ASN A 607 -27.92 5.53 44.32
CA ASN A 607 -28.85 6.10 45.31
C ASN A 607 -29.19 7.58 45.06
N SER A 608 -29.64 7.94 43.85
CA SER A 608 -30.52 9.11 43.62
C SER A 608 -30.97 9.18 42.16
N ALA A 609 -32.19 9.66 41.92
CA ALA A 609 -32.88 9.71 40.63
C ALA A 609 -32.20 10.59 39.55
N SER A 610 -31.11 10.10 38.95
CA SER A 610 -30.58 10.61 37.67
C SER A 610 -30.55 9.49 36.63
N THR A 611 -31.56 9.50 35.75
CA THR A 611 -31.55 8.76 34.48
C THR A 611 -30.47 9.31 33.54
N GLU A 612 -30.01 8.48 32.58
CA GLU A 612 -29.12 8.85 31.45
C GLU A 612 -27.60 9.01 31.72
N GLY A 613 -26.90 7.88 31.87
CA GLY A 613 -26.24 7.32 30.67
C GLY A 613 -24.82 7.74 30.22
N ASP A 614 -23.96 8.34 31.04
CA ASP A 614 -22.54 8.54 30.66
C ASP A 614 -21.78 7.23 30.33
N VAL A 615 -20.87 7.29 29.34
CA VAL A 615 -20.03 6.17 28.85
C VAL A 615 -18.58 6.64 28.71
N THR A 616 -17.68 6.20 29.60
CA THR A 616 -16.23 6.32 29.32
C THR A 616 -15.78 5.30 28.27
N PRO A 617 -14.76 5.62 27.47
CA PRO A 617 -14.05 4.63 26.68
C PRO A 617 -13.48 3.51 27.54
N SER A 618 -13.54 2.29 27.01
CA SER A 618 -12.84 1.15 27.58
C SER A 618 -11.32 1.32 27.49
N PRO A 619 -10.54 0.73 28.41
CA PRO A 619 -9.10 0.58 28.24
C PRO A 619 -8.78 -0.34 27.05
N VAL A 620 -7.78 0.01 26.23
CA VAL A 620 -7.39 -0.72 25.01
C VAL A 620 -5.88 -0.91 24.91
N PHE A 621 -5.44 -1.99 24.27
CA PHE A 621 -4.03 -2.17 23.90
C PHE A 621 -3.62 -1.27 22.73
N SER A 622 -2.33 -0.92 22.65
CA SER A 622 -1.73 -0.45 21.40
C SER A 622 -1.61 -1.60 20.39
N PRO A 623 -1.60 -1.32 19.06
CA PRO A 623 -1.45 -2.36 18.03
C PRO A 623 -0.16 -3.18 18.13
N ASP A 624 0.92 -2.62 18.70
CA ASP A 624 2.18 -3.34 19.00
C ASP A 624 2.10 -4.24 20.25
N GLY A 625 1.01 -4.19 21.02
CA GLY A 625 0.80 -4.90 22.27
C GLY A 625 1.67 -4.42 23.45
N LYS A 626 2.42 -3.33 23.31
CA LYS A 626 3.42 -2.88 24.32
C LYS A 626 2.93 -1.78 25.25
N LYS A 627 1.75 -1.21 25.00
CA LYS A 627 1.20 -0.07 25.73
C LYS A 627 -0.30 -0.26 25.96
N VAL A 628 -0.82 0.45 26.94
CA VAL A 628 -2.26 0.49 27.25
C VAL A 628 -2.72 1.94 27.26
N LEU A 629 -3.81 2.24 26.56
CA LEU A 629 -4.53 3.51 26.64
C LEU A 629 -5.73 3.32 27.57
N LEU A 630 -5.83 4.12 28.62
CA LEU A 630 -6.94 4.08 29.59
C LEU A 630 -7.19 5.47 30.18
N MET A 631 -8.35 5.67 30.81
CA MET A 631 -8.64 6.94 31.49
C MET A 631 -7.94 6.98 32.85
N ASP A 632 -7.20 8.06 33.13
CA ASP A 632 -6.51 8.21 34.40
C ASP A 632 -7.44 8.68 35.53
N GLU A 633 -6.88 8.97 36.71
CA GLU A 633 -7.64 9.41 37.88
C GLU A 633 -8.37 10.75 37.69
N ASN A 634 -8.03 11.52 36.65
CA ASN A 634 -8.62 12.80 36.28
C ASN A 634 -9.56 12.68 35.07
N TYR A 635 -10.04 11.48 34.74
CA TYR A 635 -10.86 11.17 33.55
C TYR A 635 -10.21 11.57 32.22
N THR A 636 -8.88 11.73 32.19
CA THR A 636 -8.16 12.15 30.99
C THR A 636 -7.53 10.93 30.31
N PRO A 637 -7.62 10.78 28.97
CA PRO A 637 -6.97 9.68 28.26
C PRO A 637 -5.46 9.67 28.48
N ALA A 638 -4.92 8.56 28.97
CA ALA A 638 -3.51 8.43 29.30
C ALA A 638 -2.91 7.12 28.76
N LEU A 639 -1.70 7.23 28.24
CA LEU A 639 -0.91 6.14 27.69
C LEU A 639 0.07 5.62 28.74
N PHE A 640 0.08 4.32 28.97
CA PHE A 640 0.98 3.65 29.91
C PHE A 640 1.84 2.62 29.17
N ASP A 641 3.12 2.53 29.55
CA ASP A 641 4.00 1.45 29.12
C ASP A 641 3.64 0.15 29.84
N LEU A 642 3.47 -0.95 29.09
CA LEU A 642 3.01 -2.20 29.66
C LEU A 642 4.06 -2.87 30.56
N SER A 643 5.34 -2.72 30.22
CA SER A 643 6.45 -3.41 30.89
C SER A 643 6.85 -2.78 32.22
N SER A 644 6.72 -1.45 32.32
CA SER A 644 7.15 -0.66 33.48
C SER A 644 6.00 -0.09 34.31
N GLY A 645 4.76 -0.20 33.83
CA GLY A 645 3.59 0.41 34.47
C GLY A 645 3.55 1.94 34.39
N ARG A 646 4.55 2.59 33.78
CA ARG A 646 4.75 4.04 33.84
C ARG A 646 3.80 4.77 32.88
N LYS A 647 3.09 5.80 33.38
CA LYS A 647 2.37 6.76 32.54
C LYS A 647 3.37 7.50 31.64
N LEU A 648 3.20 7.39 30.32
CA LEU A 648 4.05 8.01 29.31
C LEU A 648 3.52 9.39 28.89
N ARG A 649 2.20 9.49 28.69
CA ARG A 649 1.50 10.66 28.16
C ARG A 649 0.05 10.74 28.65
N THR A 650 -0.51 11.93 28.53
CA THR A 650 -1.93 12.27 28.72
C THR A 650 -2.38 13.09 27.51
N PHE A 651 -3.59 12.87 26.99
CA PHE A 651 -4.12 13.51 25.79
C PHE A 651 -5.33 14.38 26.14
N GLY A 652 -5.09 15.69 26.23
CA GLY A 652 -6.08 16.68 26.66
C GLY A 652 -5.85 17.18 28.08
N GLU A 653 -6.71 18.11 28.49
CA GLU A 653 -6.73 18.70 29.82
C GLU A 653 -7.82 18.04 30.69
N PRO A 654 -7.68 18.01 32.02
CA PRO A 654 -8.74 17.57 32.92
C PRO A 654 -10.01 18.39 32.72
N GLN A 655 -11.07 17.77 32.20
CA GLN A 655 -12.36 18.44 32.02
C GLN A 655 -13.16 18.28 33.31
N ASN A 656 -13.46 19.39 33.99
CA ASN A 656 -14.05 19.51 35.34
C ASN A 656 -15.30 18.62 35.60
N GLY A 657 -15.11 17.31 35.78
CA GLY A 657 -16.18 16.33 35.90
C GLY A 657 -16.87 15.94 34.58
N GLU A 658 -16.44 16.44 33.42
CA GLU A 658 -17.04 16.05 32.12
C GLU A 658 -16.26 14.89 31.46
N ILE A 659 -16.99 13.94 30.86
CA ILE A 659 -16.45 12.65 30.45
C ILE A 659 -16.13 12.62 28.95
N VAL A 660 -14.90 12.21 28.61
CA VAL A 660 -14.49 11.81 27.25
C VAL A 660 -15.29 10.56 26.84
N THR A 661 -15.94 10.57 25.67
CA THR A 661 -16.87 9.52 25.21
C THR A 661 -16.20 8.44 24.34
N SER A 662 -15.04 8.73 23.76
CA SER A 662 -14.22 7.75 23.02
C SER A 662 -12.72 8.06 23.16
N ALA A 663 -11.89 7.03 23.23
CA ALA A 663 -10.43 7.10 23.18
C ALA A 663 -9.89 5.79 22.59
N MET A 664 -9.16 5.86 21.46
CA MET A 664 -8.62 4.67 20.79
C MET A 664 -7.36 4.98 19.96
N PHE A 665 -6.59 3.94 19.61
CA PHE A 665 -5.49 4.04 18.64
C PHE A 665 -6.00 4.01 17.19
N SER A 666 -5.23 4.58 16.27
CA SER A 666 -5.22 4.17 14.86
C SER A 666 -4.59 2.77 14.71
N SER A 667 -4.88 2.08 13.60
CA SER A 667 -4.41 0.70 13.37
C SER A 667 -2.88 0.55 13.27
N ASP A 668 -2.18 1.61 12.85
CA ASP A 668 -0.72 1.72 12.85
C ASP A 668 -0.12 2.11 14.23
N GLY A 669 -0.98 2.45 15.21
CA GLY A 669 -0.59 2.89 16.54
C GLY A 669 0.06 4.26 16.63
N THR A 670 0.15 5.01 15.52
CA THR A 670 0.84 6.31 15.47
C THR A 670 0.00 7.45 16.04
N ARG A 671 -1.34 7.30 16.06
CA ARG A 671 -2.28 8.34 16.46
C ARG A 671 -3.29 7.83 17.49
N ILE A 672 -3.74 8.75 18.34
CA ILE A 672 -4.89 8.56 19.23
C ILE A 672 -6.06 9.39 18.71
N LEU A 673 -7.26 8.82 18.72
CA LEU A 673 -8.52 9.54 18.52
C LEU A 673 -9.20 9.73 19.88
N THR A 674 -9.70 10.92 20.18
CA THR A 674 -10.55 11.16 21.35
C THR A 674 -11.81 11.94 20.97
N ALA A 675 -12.97 11.58 21.52
CA ALA A 675 -14.22 12.35 21.40
C ALA A 675 -14.61 12.94 22.76
N GLY A 676 -14.88 14.24 22.82
CA GLY A 676 -15.12 14.97 24.06
C GLY A 676 -16.52 15.60 24.19
N PRO A 677 -16.94 15.93 25.42
CA PRO A 677 -18.22 16.58 25.73
C PRO A 677 -18.24 18.04 25.24
N ASP A 678 -17.07 18.65 25.02
CA ASP A 678 -16.86 19.93 24.32
C ASP A 678 -17.24 19.91 22.82
N SER A 679 -18.03 18.90 22.41
CA SER A 679 -18.54 18.69 21.06
C SER A 679 -17.42 18.62 20.02
N ALA A 680 -16.29 18.01 20.38
CA ALA A 680 -15.13 17.96 19.50
C ALA A 680 -14.44 16.59 19.49
N VAL A 681 -14.10 16.16 18.28
CA VAL A 681 -13.22 15.02 18.02
C VAL A 681 -11.80 15.54 17.81
N ARG A 682 -10.82 14.89 18.41
CA ARG A 682 -9.40 15.26 18.29
C ARG A 682 -8.57 14.07 17.87
N VAL A 683 -7.56 14.35 17.05
CA VAL A 683 -6.49 13.40 16.70
C VAL A 683 -5.22 13.89 17.36
N TRP A 684 -4.49 12.97 17.96
CA TRP A 684 -3.22 13.23 18.65
C TRP A 684 -2.12 12.35 18.07
N ASP A 685 -0.89 12.84 18.07
CA ASP A 685 0.31 12.02 17.90
C ASP A 685 0.52 11.18 19.16
N ALA A 686 0.57 9.84 19.01
CA ALA A 686 0.64 8.92 20.14
C ALA A 686 2.02 8.88 20.82
N ALA A 687 3.09 9.33 20.14
CA ALA A 687 4.45 9.28 20.64
C ALA A 687 4.81 10.55 21.45
N ASN A 688 4.49 11.73 20.94
CA ASN A 688 4.81 13.00 21.59
C ASN A 688 3.63 13.64 22.34
N GLY A 689 2.38 13.32 22.01
CA GLY A 689 1.17 13.86 22.64
C GLY A 689 0.58 15.11 22.00
N THR A 690 1.12 15.57 20.86
CA THR A 690 0.68 16.78 20.17
C THR A 690 -0.71 16.57 19.55
N GLN A 691 -1.61 17.55 19.71
CA GLN A 691 -2.91 17.54 19.03
C GLN A 691 -2.70 17.84 17.54
N LEU A 692 -2.83 16.83 16.68
CA LEU A 692 -2.70 16.95 15.23
C LEU A 692 -3.93 17.59 14.59
N GLN A 693 -5.13 17.29 15.09
CA GLN A 693 -6.40 17.81 14.54
C GLN A 693 -7.44 18.03 15.63
N LYS A 694 -8.29 19.06 15.47
CA LYS A 694 -9.52 19.27 16.26
C LYS A 694 -10.70 19.57 15.34
N ILE A 695 -11.68 18.67 15.31
CA ILE A 695 -12.93 18.77 14.55
C ILE A 695 -14.02 19.19 15.54
N LYS A 696 -14.57 20.40 15.38
CA LYS A 696 -15.71 20.88 16.19
C LYS A 696 -17.05 20.51 15.55
N HIS A 697 -17.98 20.08 16.37
CA HIS A 697 -19.38 19.81 16.02
C HIS A 697 -20.30 20.84 16.66
N ALA A 698 -21.49 21.05 16.06
CA ALA A 698 -22.54 21.92 16.59
C ALA A 698 -23.41 21.25 17.68
N ARG A 699 -23.11 19.99 18.02
CA ARG A 699 -23.84 19.12 18.94
C ARG A 699 -22.84 18.19 19.62
N LYS A 700 -23.16 17.74 20.85
CA LYS A 700 -22.32 16.82 21.64
C LYS A 700 -21.96 15.57 20.83
N THR A 701 -20.73 15.10 20.98
CA THR A 701 -20.19 13.93 20.29
C THR A 701 -20.33 12.69 21.16
N GLU A 702 -21.21 11.78 20.74
CA GLU A 702 -21.52 10.52 21.43
C GLU A 702 -20.44 9.46 21.22
N GLY A 703 -19.63 9.60 20.16
CA GLY A 703 -18.45 8.77 19.95
C GLY A 703 -17.76 9.07 18.62
N ALA A 704 -16.55 8.54 18.48
CA ALA A 704 -15.81 8.54 17.22
C ALA A 704 -14.92 7.31 17.11
N THR A 705 -14.67 6.87 15.87
CA THR A 705 -13.77 5.75 15.50
C THR A 705 -12.93 6.10 14.28
N PHE A 706 -11.74 5.52 14.17
CA PHE A 706 -11.02 5.42 12.90
C PHE A 706 -11.64 4.35 11.99
N SER A 707 -11.39 4.46 10.68
CA SER A 707 -11.47 3.35 9.73
C SER A 707 -10.29 2.38 9.89
N PRO A 708 -10.35 1.14 9.36
CA PRO A 708 -9.30 0.14 9.57
C PRO A 708 -7.95 0.52 8.94
N ASP A 709 -7.97 1.32 7.87
CA ASP A 709 -6.79 1.93 7.24
C ASP A 709 -6.31 3.22 7.93
N GLY A 710 -7.04 3.69 8.95
CA GLY A 710 -6.79 4.96 9.63
C GLY A 710 -6.97 6.21 8.77
N ALA A 711 -7.46 6.12 7.53
CA ALA A 711 -7.60 7.25 6.60
C ALA A 711 -8.82 8.14 6.91
N TRP A 712 -9.83 7.59 7.58
CA TRP A 712 -11.10 8.25 7.87
C TRP A 712 -11.43 8.20 9.36
N ILE A 713 -12.23 9.16 9.80
CA ILE A 713 -12.83 9.22 11.13
C ILE A 713 -14.34 9.24 10.94
N ALA A 714 -15.05 8.28 11.52
CA ALA A 714 -16.49 8.36 11.70
C ALA A 714 -16.77 8.91 13.09
N SER A 715 -17.67 9.87 13.18
CA SER A 715 -18.12 10.48 14.43
C SER A 715 -19.64 10.53 14.46
N VAL A 716 -20.23 10.44 15.65
CA VAL A 716 -21.67 10.56 15.83
C VAL A 716 -21.99 11.60 16.88
N THR A 717 -23.07 12.34 16.67
CA THR A 717 -23.50 13.44 17.54
C THR A 717 -25.00 13.35 17.83
N THR A 718 -25.46 14.04 18.87
CA THR A 718 -26.86 14.04 19.36
C THR A 718 -27.93 14.57 18.39
N ASP A 719 -27.59 14.82 17.12
CA ASP A 719 -28.52 15.07 16.01
C ASP A 719 -28.73 13.84 15.11
N ASP A 720 -28.58 12.63 15.68
CA ASP A 720 -28.62 11.31 15.04
C ASP A 720 -27.74 11.17 13.79
N THR A 721 -26.77 12.05 13.60
CA THR A 721 -26.04 12.18 12.33
C THR A 721 -24.61 11.65 12.46
N VAL A 722 -24.29 10.63 11.65
CA VAL A 722 -22.92 10.15 11.46
C VAL A 722 -22.21 11.09 10.46
N ARG A 723 -20.98 11.49 10.77
CA ARG A 723 -20.13 12.32 9.91
C ARG A 723 -18.78 11.64 9.70
N ILE A 724 -18.39 11.51 8.44
CA ILE A 724 -17.13 10.92 7.99
C ILE A 724 -16.18 12.06 7.61
N PHE A 725 -14.99 12.08 8.21
CA PHE A 725 -13.95 13.06 7.96
C PHE A 725 -12.66 12.39 7.50
N ASN A 726 -11.88 13.06 6.65
CA ASN A 726 -10.49 12.66 6.41
C ASN A 726 -9.68 12.83 7.69
N SER A 727 -8.90 11.82 8.08
CA SER A 727 -8.22 11.78 9.38
C SER A 727 -6.95 12.64 9.47
N ILE A 728 -6.46 13.16 8.34
CA ILE A 728 -5.28 14.02 8.23
C ILE A 728 -5.70 15.48 8.10
N THR A 729 -6.60 15.80 7.18
CA THR A 729 -7.04 17.18 6.91
C THR A 729 -8.20 17.63 7.80
N GLY A 730 -8.92 16.69 8.42
CA GLY A 730 -10.16 16.95 9.15
C GLY A 730 -11.32 17.45 8.27
N ALA A 731 -11.20 17.38 6.94
CA ALA A 731 -12.26 17.76 6.02
C ALA A 731 -13.44 16.79 6.08
N LEU A 732 -14.67 17.31 6.12
CA LEU A 732 -15.89 16.51 6.07
C LEU A 732 -16.07 15.91 4.66
N ALA A 733 -16.08 14.59 4.56
CA ALA A 733 -16.31 13.86 3.31
C ALA A 733 -17.77 13.46 3.12
N GLN A 734 -18.45 13.02 4.19
CA GLN A 734 -19.83 12.56 4.11
C GLN A 734 -20.61 12.85 5.39
N LYS A 735 -21.92 13.12 5.24
CA LYS A 735 -22.88 13.26 6.33
C LYS A 735 -24.02 12.27 6.09
N ILE A 736 -24.23 11.35 7.02
CA ILE A 736 -25.22 10.27 6.93
C ILE A 736 -26.26 10.50 8.03
N ARG A 737 -27.54 10.46 7.65
CA ARG A 737 -28.67 10.50 8.57
C ARG A 737 -29.45 9.19 8.43
N PRO A 738 -29.61 8.39 9.50
CA PRO A 738 -30.53 7.26 9.50
C PRO A 738 -31.95 7.72 9.19
N GLY A 739 -32.71 6.90 8.44
CA GLY A 739 -34.10 7.21 8.07
C GLY A 739 -35.10 7.21 9.25
N LYS A 740 -34.67 6.76 10.44
CA LYS A 740 -35.42 6.84 11.70
C LYS A 740 -34.65 7.74 12.68
N ARG A 741 -35.37 8.66 13.34
CA ARG A 741 -34.88 9.29 14.56
C ARG A 741 -34.95 8.28 15.69
N TYR A 742 -33.83 8.04 16.37
CA TYR A 742 -33.77 7.11 17.49
C TYR A 742 -33.76 7.92 18.78
N GLY A 743 -34.95 8.26 19.27
CA GLY A 743 -35.11 9.02 20.51
C GLY A 743 -34.27 8.40 21.64
N ALA A 744 -33.41 9.22 22.25
CA ALA A 744 -32.53 8.84 23.37
C ALA A 744 -31.66 7.58 23.13
N SER A 745 -31.07 7.41 21.93
CA SER A 745 -30.21 6.27 21.60
C SER A 745 -28.74 6.63 21.40
N TYR A 746 -27.86 6.03 22.19
CA TYR A 746 -26.40 6.15 22.06
C TYR A 746 -25.89 5.46 20.80
N LEU A 747 -25.71 6.22 19.72
CA LEU A 747 -25.23 5.71 18.44
C LEU A 747 -23.70 5.57 18.42
N ARG A 748 -23.22 4.33 18.24
CA ARG A 748 -21.81 4.07 17.89
C ARG A 748 -21.66 3.94 16.38
N ALA A 749 -20.65 4.61 15.82
CA ALA A 749 -20.17 4.30 14.48
C ALA A 749 -19.06 3.25 14.57
N MET A 750 -19.08 2.29 13.65
CA MET A 750 -17.99 1.35 13.41
C MET A 750 -17.81 1.22 11.89
N PHE A 751 -16.56 1.12 11.43
CA PHE A 751 -16.29 0.71 10.05
C PHE A 751 -16.19 -0.81 10.04
N ALA A 752 -17.14 -1.47 9.38
CA ALA A 752 -16.91 -2.85 8.97
C ALA A 752 -15.82 -2.87 7.89
N PRO A 753 -14.88 -3.84 7.90
CA PRO A 753 -14.16 -4.17 6.68
C PRO A 753 -15.20 -4.53 5.62
N MET A 754 -15.16 -3.88 4.45
CA MET A 754 -15.64 -4.59 3.28
C MET A 754 -14.66 -5.76 3.09
N GLU A 755 -15.15 -6.99 3.27
CA GLU A 755 -14.54 -8.12 2.58
C GLU A 755 -14.41 -7.69 1.12
N LYS A 756 -13.22 -7.84 0.53
CA LYS A 756 -12.99 -7.43 -0.85
C LYS A 756 -13.94 -8.25 -1.74
N ALA A 757 -14.99 -7.60 -2.22
CA ALA A 757 -15.64 -7.99 -3.46
C ALA A 757 -14.59 -7.83 -4.56
N CYS A 758 -13.95 -8.96 -4.89
CA CYS A 758 -12.93 -9.08 -5.94
C CYS A 758 -13.57 -9.16 -7.34
#